data_AF-A0A179B3E4-F1
#
_entry.id   AF-A0A179B3E4-F1
#
_cell.length_a   1.000
_cell.length_b   1.000
_cell.length_c   1.000
_cell.angle_alpha   90.00
_cell.angle_beta   90.00
_cell.angle_gamma   90.00
#
_symmetry.space_group_name_H-M   'P 1'
#
loop_
_entity.id
_entity.type
_entity.pdbx_description
1 polymer ?
#
loop_
_entity_poly.entity_id
_entity_poly.type
_entity_poly.pdbx_seq_one_letter_code
_entity_poly.pdbx_strand_id
1 'polypeptide(L)'
;MDVAMTGRAAARTAGALALAWALGLAGTSAAEGATAPANGAIAISEIQGTGQASPLAGQTVTTRGVVTAVYPTGGFDGAYIQTPGSGGAGRRGASDGLFVHSRQLASSAKIGEYVEVKGKVTEFHSLTEINASSFSKLDEKAAPPVPVPLTAVPDDVGKEALEGMLVDVRARMTISNNYETNRYGQLGVAFGEEPLRQPSDVFNPTADREQIEKLSAANAARSLTLDDGLSWAYTGAKNAHPEVPLPYLSQQSPARVGSAISLKKPAVLDFRKQWNLQPVSPVTSEEAGDRSSEYVEVENTRRAAPENVGGDVTVSSFNVLNYFTDLGESEAGCKSYDDREGNPVTANRCDVRGAYSKAAFEKQQQKIVSAIAGLDASVVSLEEIETSSKFGHDRDASLAALVKALNERAGREQWAYVPSPSKVPASEDVIRLAFVYQKGKVEPVGESRILTGNKEFTGYAREPLGQEWRALDAAGAPRGEVFAVVANHFKSKGSLASAYPNDSDPYQGNNNRLRTAQAKALAQWAKEQYGNRPTFLVGDFNSYSAEDPILALRDAGYSKVRDSIGRADHSYQFGGAVGSLDHVLANDAARRMVAGADVWSVNAMESPAFEYSRNNYNVKQLWDGGPFRSSDHDPVKVGVNVGKAPQPPRPRPSDPDAAKPIADPCIESGTCTAYFVDDLATHRAKLGMVLAQPGEAIAGDWDGDGIATLGVRNGAAFTLYGVNRSGGATSTVTFEGADSGEILVGDVDGDGKDDLVLHKGHLFAAKTDLTRSGPAGVSFAYGREGDVGLVGDWDGDGKATPGVRRGNGVYLRNALGGGEADVAYRYGRTGDVPLVGDWDGDGRDTVSVRRGHILFATNATKGGPAETAFSFGRASDSIVAGDWNGDRRDAVAAIRR
;
A
#
# COMPACT_ATOMS: atom_id res chain seq x y z
N MET A 1 -8.71 -21.46 15.04
CA MET A 1 -7.82 -22.58 15.45
C MET A 1 -6.57 -21.95 16.01
N ASP A 2 -6.43 -22.04 17.34
CA ASP A 2 -5.31 -21.49 18.09
C ASP A 2 -4.00 -22.17 17.66
N VAL A 3 -3.03 -21.38 17.18
CA VAL A 3 -1.62 -21.78 17.15
C VAL A 3 -0.86 -20.76 17.99
N ALA A 4 -0.72 -21.10 19.26
CA ALA A 4 0.18 -20.44 20.18
C ALA A 4 1.62 -20.61 19.68
N MET A 5 2.27 -19.51 19.27
CA MET A 5 3.72 -19.50 19.10
C MET A 5 4.38 -19.32 20.48
N THR A 6 4.77 -20.43 21.10
CA THR A 6 5.70 -20.43 22.22
C THR A 6 7.13 -20.27 21.69
N GLY A 7 7.65 -19.05 21.66
CA GLY A 7 9.06 -18.77 21.45
C GLY A 7 9.86 -18.97 22.75
N ARG A 8 10.29 -20.20 23.03
CA ARG A 8 11.38 -20.45 24.01
C ARG A 8 12.72 -20.28 23.28
N ALA A 9 13.43 -19.18 23.55
CA ALA A 9 14.85 -19.08 23.23
C ALA A 9 15.67 -19.48 24.47
N ALA A 10 16.54 -20.47 24.27
CA ALA A 10 17.41 -21.02 25.30
C ALA A 10 18.56 -20.06 25.64
N ALA A 11 18.68 -19.72 26.92
CA ALA A 11 19.86 -19.09 27.49
C ALA A 11 21.03 -20.10 27.54
N ARG A 12 22.18 -19.75 26.95
CA ARG A 12 23.48 -20.29 27.34
C ARG A 12 24.60 -19.24 27.25
N THR A 13 25.03 -18.82 28.44
CA THR A 13 26.41 -18.58 28.90
C THR A 13 27.34 -17.71 28.03
N ALA A 14 27.60 -16.48 28.48
CA ALA A 14 28.87 -15.80 28.29
C ALA A 14 29.34 -15.23 29.65
N GLY A 15 30.61 -15.48 29.96
CA GLY A 15 31.20 -15.36 31.30
C GLY A 15 31.39 -13.93 31.82
N ALA A 16 31.53 -13.88 33.14
CA ALA A 16 31.83 -12.69 33.92
C ALA A 16 33.19 -12.08 33.53
N LEU A 17 33.19 -10.77 33.27
CA LEU A 17 34.33 -9.90 33.58
C LEU A 17 33.81 -8.73 34.41
N ALA A 18 34.20 -8.72 35.69
CA ALA A 18 34.04 -7.57 36.57
C ALA A 18 35.12 -6.54 36.24
N LEU A 19 34.72 -5.31 35.96
CA LEU A 19 35.62 -4.16 36.04
C LEU A 19 34.99 -3.11 36.96
N ALA A 20 35.53 -3.03 38.17
CA ALA A 20 35.21 -2.01 39.15
C ALA A 20 35.87 -0.69 38.74
N TRP A 21 35.08 0.38 38.67
CA TRP A 21 35.58 1.75 38.80
C TRP A 21 34.71 2.47 39.82
N ALA A 22 35.35 2.90 40.90
CA ALA A 22 34.74 3.64 41.98
C ALA A 22 35.15 5.13 41.90
N LEU A 23 34.19 5.97 42.28
CA LEU A 23 34.29 7.34 42.84
C LEU A 23 34.60 8.53 41.90
N GLY A 24 33.59 9.38 41.77
CA GLY A 24 33.68 10.81 41.51
C GLY A 24 32.39 11.49 41.99
N LEU A 25 32.48 12.23 43.09
CA LEU A 25 31.39 12.82 43.87
C LEU A 25 30.70 14.03 43.19
N ALA A 26 29.40 14.14 43.52
CA ALA A 26 28.62 15.34 43.84
C ALA A 26 28.23 16.34 42.73
N GLY A 27 26.92 16.44 42.53
CA GLY A 27 26.24 17.52 41.79
C GLY A 27 24.72 17.32 41.77
N THR A 28 24.08 17.09 42.92
CA THR A 28 22.62 16.98 43.02
C THR A 28 21.99 18.37 43.16
N SER A 29 21.27 18.84 42.13
CA SER A 29 20.19 19.81 42.32
C SER A 29 18.91 19.04 42.63
N ALA A 30 18.55 18.99 43.92
CA ALA A 30 17.27 18.47 44.36
C ALA A 30 16.13 19.36 43.85
N ALA A 31 15.15 18.78 43.18
CA ALA A 31 13.83 19.38 43.04
C ALA A 31 13.01 19.03 44.29
N GLU A 32 12.74 20.03 45.12
CA GLU A 32 11.89 19.96 46.31
C GLU A 32 10.42 19.70 45.94
N GLY A 33 9.76 18.83 46.72
CA GLY A 33 8.28 18.81 46.76
C GLY A 33 7.55 17.48 46.89
N ALA A 34 8.16 16.36 47.29
CA ALA A 34 7.44 15.16 47.71
C ALA A 34 7.45 15.04 49.24
N THR A 35 6.32 15.28 49.90
CA THR A 35 6.19 15.06 51.35
C THR A 35 6.21 13.57 51.66
N ALA A 36 7.17 13.13 52.48
CA ALA A 36 7.26 11.76 52.99
C ALA A 36 5.97 11.35 53.74
N PRO A 37 5.51 10.10 53.67
CA PRO A 37 4.29 9.68 54.36
C PRO A 37 4.46 9.73 55.88
N ALA A 38 3.53 10.41 56.58
CA ALA A 38 3.38 10.27 58.02
C ALA A 38 2.73 8.92 58.38
N ASN A 39 3.13 8.31 59.51
CA ASN A 39 2.56 7.09 60.13
C ASN A 39 2.84 5.72 59.46
N GLY A 40 4.09 5.40 59.14
CA GLY A 40 4.47 4.02 58.80
C GLY A 40 3.90 3.47 57.48
N ALA A 41 3.35 4.33 56.63
CA ALA A 41 2.98 4.01 55.26
C ALA A 41 4.22 3.99 54.36
N ILE A 42 4.33 2.97 53.52
CA ILE A 42 5.42 2.77 52.56
C ILE A 42 5.07 3.51 51.26
N ALA A 43 6.04 4.19 50.64
CA ALA A 43 5.81 4.89 49.39
C ALA A 43 5.52 3.91 48.24
N ILE A 44 4.68 4.30 47.28
CA ILE A 44 4.37 3.43 46.12
C ILE A 44 5.64 3.06 45.34
N SER A 45 6.58 4.00 45.20
CA SER A 45 7.86 3.75 44.54
C SER A 45 8.74 2.70 45.25
N GLU A 46 8.61 2.55 46.57
CA GLU A 46 9.32 1.51 47.32
C GLU A 46 8.64 0.14 47.18
N ILE A 47 7.31 0.13 47.01
CA ILE A 47 6.55 -1.08 46.70
C ILE A 47 6.86 -1.55 45.28
N GLN A 48 6.88 -0.66 44.30
CA GLN A 48 7.24 -0.97 42.93
C GLN A 48 8.71 -1.41 42.81
N GLY A 49 9.64 -0.62 43.36
CA GLY A 49 11.07 -0.83 43.17
C GLY A 49 11.52 -0.51 41.74
N THR A 50 12.77 -0.85 41.42
CA THR A 50 13.40 -0.52 40.11
C THR A 50 13.55 -1.73 39.19
N GLY A 51 13.02 -2.89 39.57
CA GLY A 51 13.09 -4.13 38.81
C GLY A 51 11.70 -4.60 38.37
N GLN A 52 11.64 -5.70 37.62
CA GLN A 52 10.39 -6.28 37.09
C GLN A 52 9.48 -6.92 38.14
N ALA A 53 9.87 -6.91 39.42
CA ALA A 53 9.07 -7.48 40.49
C ALA A 53 9.31 -6.66 41.76
N SER A 54 8.26 -6.52 42.56
CA SER A 54 8.31 -5.80 43.81
C SER A 54 9.35 -6.39 44.79
N PRO A 55 10.22 -5.57 45.40
CA PRO A 55 11.08 -6.01 46.51
C PRO A 55 10.29 -6.37 47.77
N LEU A 56 9.01 -6.00 47.83
CA LEU A 56 8.10 -6.25 48.95
C LEU A 56 7.06 -7.34 48.65
N ALA A 57 7.20 -8.07 47.54
CA ALA A 57 6.31 -9.17 47.20
C ALA A 57 6.12 -10.16 48.36
N GLY A 58 4.86 -10.47 48.67
CA GLY A 58 4.48 -11.34 49.78
C GLY A 58 4.32 -10.64 51.13
N GLN A 59 4.80 -9.41 51.29
CA GLN A 59 4.67 -8.64 52.52
C GLN A 59 3.33 -7.91 52.60
N THR A 60 2.84 -7.68 53.83
CA THR A 60 1.67 -6.81 54.07
C THR A 60 2.15 -5.40 54.36
N VAL A 61 1.70 -4.44 53.56
CA VAL A 61 2.11 -3.03 53.64
C VAL A 61 0.89 -2.15 53.84
N THR A 62 1.12 -0.93 54.32
CA THR A 62 0.15 0.17 54.26
C THR A 62 0.74 1.23 53.34
N THR A 63 -0.05 1.76 52.42
CA THR A 63 0.39 2.82 51.49
C THR A 63 -0.74 3.81 51.24
N ARG A 64 -0.41 4.97 50.68
CA ARG A 64 -1.37 6.03 50.38
C ARG A 64 -1.20 6.52 48.96
N GLY A 65 -2.30 6.84 48.30
CA GLY A 65 -2.28 7.36 46.94
C GLY A 65 -3.59 8.02 46.54
N VAL A 66 -3.54 8.83 45.49
CA VAL A 66 -4.71 9.42 44.85
C VAL A 66 -5.24 8.42 43.83
N VAL A 67 -6.54 8.12 43.88
CA VAL A 67 -7.20 7.22 42.92
C VAL A 67 -7.14 7.84 41.53
N THR A 68 -6.54 7.13 40.57
CA THR A 68 -6.37 7.61 39.18
C THR A 68 -7.27 6.88 38.18
N ALA A 69 -7.69 5.66 38.50
CA ALA A 69 -8.60 4.87 37.67
C ALA A 69 -9.39 3.86 38.51
N VAL A 70 -10.61 3.52 38.09
CA VAL A 70 -11.52 2.61 38.82
C VAL A 70 -12.21 1.63 37.87
N TYR A 71 -12.26 0.35 38.25
CA TYR A 71 -12.86 -0.73 37.46
C TYR A 71 -13.85 -1.54 38.31
N PRO A 72 -15.04 -0.99 38.60
CA PRO A 72 -16.07 -1.65 39.41
C PRO A 72 -16.74 -2.85 38.73
N THR A 73 -16.63 -2.92 37.40
CA THR A 73 -17.21 -3.95 36.54
C THR A 73 -16.15 -4.41 35.54
N GLY A 74 -16.38 -5.54 34.86
CA GLY A 74 -15.47 -6.02 33.83
C GLY A 74 -14.36 -6.95 34.30
N GLY A 75 -14.34 -7.31 35.59
CA GLY A 75 -13.48 -8.36 36.12
C GLY A 75 -12.03 -7.96 36.46
N PHE A 76 -11.68 -6.67 36.42
CA PHE A 76 -10.45 -6.16 37.06
C PHE A 76 -10.63 -5.98 38.57
N ASP A 77 -11.84 -5.68 39.04
CA ASP A 77 -12.22 -5.69 40.45
C ASP A 77 -11.30 -4.81 41.35
N GLY A 78 -10.85 -3.67 40.85
CA GLY A 78 -9.87 -2.84 41.53
C GLY A 78 -9.78 -1.40 41.03
N ALA A 79 -8.78 -0.67 41.53
CA ALA A 79 -8.50 0.72 41.20
C ALA A 79 -6.99 0.97 41.14
N TYR A 80 -6.53 1.92 40.31
CA TYR A 80 -5.16 2.42 40.42
C TYR A 80 -5.12 3.58 41.41
N ILE A 81 -4.07 3.61 42.22
CA ILE A 81 -3.68 4.76 43.03
C ILE A 81 -2.29 5.22 42.62
N GLN A 82 -2.02 6.52 42.75
CA GLN A 82 -0.73 7.10 42.42
C GLN A 82 -0.27 8.10 43.50
N THR A 83 1.04 8.18 43.75
CA THR A 83 1.63 9.11 44.73
C THR A 83 1.14 10.55 44.47
N PRO A 84 0.64 11.29 45.48
CA PRO A 84 0.21 12.68 45.30
C PRO A 84 1.26 13.58 44.62
N GLY A 85 0.84 14.38 43.64
CA GLY A 85 1.71 15.31 42.92
C GLY A 85 2.80 14.68 42.02
N SER A 86 2.88 13.36 41.96
CA SER A 86 3.84 12.64 41.11
C SER A 86 3.45 12.69 39.63
N GLY A 87 4.36 12.25 38.76
CA GLY A 87 4.21 12.31 37.31
C GLY A 87 4.76 13.60 36.70
N GLY A 88 4.24 14.02 35.55
CA GLY A 88 4.85 15.10 34.74
C GLY A 88 6.17 14.68 34.06
N ALA A 89 6.88 15.66 33.51
CA ALA A 89 8.12 15.43 32.74
C ALA A 89 9.31 15.06 33.63
N GLY A 90 10.17 14.15 33.16
CA GLY A 90 11.40 13.74 33.85
C GLY A 90 11.54 12.22 33.93
N ARG A 91 12.79 11.73 33.96
CA ARG A 91 13.09 10.30 34.09
C ARG A 91 12.93 9.85 35.55
N ARG A 92 12.40 8.65 35.74
CA ARG A 92 12.12 8.03 37.05
C ARG A 92 12.86 6.71 37.17
N GLY A 93 13.19 6.31 38.39
CA GLY A 93 13.81 5.02 38.68
C GLY A 93 12.81 3.92 39.04
N ALA A 94 11.63 4.29 39.57
CA ALA A 94 10.57 3.40 40.01
C ALA A 94 9.21 4.07 39.75
N SER A 95 8.15 3.27 39.58
CA SER A 95 6.80 3.78 39.35
C SER A 95 6.17 4.37 40.62
N ASP A 96 5.42 5.44 40.46
CA ASP A 96 4.58 6.05 41.50
C ASP A 96 3.13 5.53 41.48
N GLY A 97 2.79 4.65 40.53
CA GLY A 97 1.47 4.06 40.35
C GLY A 97 1.38 2.63 40.88
N LEU A 98 0.21 2.23 41.37
CA LEU A 98 -0.02 0.90 41.92
C LEU A 98 -1.45 0.45 41.69
N PHE A 99 -1.64 -0.78 41.23
CA PHE A 99 -2.96 -1.39 41.18
C PHE A 99 -3.37 -1.92 42.56
N VAL A 100 -4.60 -1.62 42.98
CA VAL A 100 -5.20 -2.10 44.21
C VAL A 100 -6.37 -2.99 43.88
N HIS A 101 -6.20 -4.29 44.05
CA HIS A 101 -7.25 -5.28 43.86
C HIS A 101 -8.18 -5.27 45.08
N SER A 102 -9.40 -4.74 44.89
CA SER A 102 -10.45 -4.63 45.90
C SER A 102 -11.78 -4.17 45.26
N ARG A 103 -12.76 -5.08 45.22
CA ARG A 103 -14.12 -4.78 44.75
C ARG A 103 -14.78 -3.65 45.54
N GLN A 104 -14.54 -3.60 46.84
CA GLN A 104 -15.12 -2.58 47.71
C GLN A 104 -14.55 -1.19 47.39
N LEU A 105 -13.23 -1.10 47.15
CA LEU A 105 -12.60 0.15 46.72
C LEU A 105 -13.12 0.55 45.34
N ALA A 106 -13.09 -0.36 44.37
CA ALA A 106 -13.51 -0.10 43.00
C ALA A 106 -14.95 0.42 42.89
N SER A 107 -15.86 -0.07 43.74
CA SER A 107 -17.28 0.32 43.75
C SER A 107 -17.61 1.60 44.54
N SER A 108 -16.72 2.05 45.43
CA SER A 108 -17.02 3.18 46.34
C SER A 108 -16.12 4.40 46.14
N ALA A 109 -14.90 4.21 45.66
CA ALA A 109 -13.95 5.29 45.46
C ALA A 109 -14.23 6.07 44.16
N LYS A 110 -13.87 7.35 44.17
CA LYS A 110 -13.92 8.21 42.99
C LYS A 110 -12.51 8.61 42.58
N ILE A 111 -12.29 8.75 41.28
CA ILE A 111 -11.05 9.31 40.74
C ILE A 111 -10.80 10.68 41.39
N GLY A 112 -9.59 10.90 41.86
CA GLY A 112 -9.15 12.09 42.60
C GLY A 112 -9.23 11.97 44.12
N GLU A 113 -9.85 10.94 44.69
CA GLU A 113 -9.88 10.73 46.14
C GLU A 113 -8.52 10.25 46.67
N TYR A 114 -8.13 10.76 47.84
CA TYR A 114 -6.92 10.32 48.54
C TYR A 114 -7.29 9.18 49.51
N VAL A 115 -6.61 8.04 49.37
CA VAL A 115 -6.93 6.84 50.14
C VAL A 115 -5.70 6.26 50.81
N GLU A 116 -5.89 5.65 51.98
CA GLU A 116 -4.94 4.75 52.62
C GLU A 116 -5.40 3.31 52.39
N VAL A 117 -4.49 2.46 51.91
CA VAL A 117 -4.75 1.06 51.60
C VAL A 117 -3.78 0.19 52.39
N LYS A 118 -4.30 -0.85 53.02
CA LYS A 118 -3.51 -1.91 53.66
C LYS A 118 -3.78 -3.23 52.96
N GLY A 119 -2.74 -3.97 52.65
CA GLY A 119 -2.88 -5.24 51.94
C GLY A 119 -1.56 -5.93 51.66
N LYS A 120 -1.66 -7.11 51.04
CA LYS A 120 -0.49 -7.92 50.67
C LYS A 120 -0.03 -7.54 49.27
N VAL A 121 1.26 -7.25 49.11
CA VAL A 121 1.88 -7.01 47.80
C VAL A 121 2.04 -8.34 47.06
N THR A 122 1.67 -8.37 45.78
CA THR A 122 1.68 -9.56 44.94
C THR A 122 2.06 -9.23 43.51
N GLU A 123 2.65 -10.21 42.83
CA GLU A 123 2.82 -10.21 41.38
C GLU A 123 1.67 -10.98 40.74
N PHE A 124 0.81 -10.31 39.98
CA PHE A 124 -0.30 -10.96 39.29
C PHE A 124 -0.13 -10.79 37.78
N HIS A 125 0.18 -11.88 37.08
CA HIS A 125 0.55 -11.84 35.65
C HIS A 125 1.73 -10.88 35.33
N SER A 126 2.66 -10.72 36.28
CA SER A 126 3.81 -9.78 36.24
C SER A 126 3.44 -8.30 36.42
N LEU A 127 2.22 -8.00 36.85
CA LEU A 127 1.84 -6.68 37.38
C LEU A 127 2.12 -6.64 38.88
N THR A 128 2.78 -5.59 39.35
CA THR A 128 2.86 -5.31 40.78
C THR A 128 1.52 -4.77 41.28
N GLU A 129 0.88 -5.46 42.23
CA GLU A 129 -0.39 -5.04 42.82
C GLU A 129 -0.44 -5.23 44.35
N ILE A 130 -1.39 -4.55 45.00
CA ILE A 130 -1.81 -4.83 46.38
C ILE A 130 -3.18 -5.52 46.39
N ASN A 131 -3.23 -6.69 47.01
CA ASN A 131 -4.47 -7.33 47.45
C ASN A 131 -4.92 -6.70 48.77
N ALA A 132 -5.87 -5.76 48.71
CA ALA A 132 -6.24 -4.96 49.86
C ALA A 132 -7.10 -5.74 50.87
N SER A 133 -6.71 -5.69 52.15
CA SER A 133 -7.52 -6.18 53.27
C SER A 133 -8.37 -5.09 53.90
N SER A 134 -7.97 -3.82 53.75
CA SER A 134 -8.76 -2.65 54.16
C SER A 134 -8.35 -1.41 53.37
N PHE A 135 -9.27 -0.45 53.23
CA PHE A 135 -8.95 0.90 52.78
C PHE A 135 -9.77 1.94 53.56
N SER A 136 -9.30 3.19 53.58
CA SER A 136 -10.04 4.32 54.09
C SER A 136 -9.79 5.56 53.24
N LYS A 137 -10.81 6.40 53.09
CA LYS A 137 -10.68 7.72 52.50
C LYS A 137 -10.05 8.66 53.52
N LEU A 138 -9.09 9.47 53.06
CA LEU A 138 -8.45 10.49 53.87
C LEU A 138 -9.07 11.86 53.56
N ASP A 139 -9.37 12.63 54.61
CA ASP A 139 -9.88 14.01 54.47
C ASP A 139 -8.75 15.02 54.16
N GLU A 140 -7.49 14.58 54.22
CA GLU A 140 -6.32 15.37 53.86
C GLU A 140 -6.35 15.73 52.37
N LYS A 141 -6.04 17.00 52.07
CA LYS A 141 -5.92 17.47 50.69
C LYS A 141 -4.62 16.97 50.06
N ALA A 142 -4.73 16.05 49.11
CA ALA A 142 -3.61 15.60 48.28
C ALA A 142 -3.51 16.41 46.98
N ALA A 143 -2.28 16.65 46.50
CA ALA A 143 -2.06 17.18 45.17
C ALA A 143 -2.43 16.11 44.11
N PRO A 144 -3.18 16.46 43.05
CA PRO A 144 -3.52 15.50 42.01
C PRO A 144 -2.25 15.04 41.27
N PRO A 145 -2.14 13.75 40.92
CA PRO A 145 -1.09 13.28 40.04
C PRO A 145 -1.16 13.99 38.67
N VAL A 146 0.00 14.24 38.08
CA VAL A 146 0.13 14.86 36.76
C VAL A 146 0.45 13.77 35.73
N PRO A 147 -0.37 13.55 34.69
CA PRO A 147 -0.06 12.56 33.67
C PRO A 147 1.33 12.75 33.06
N VAL A 148 2.06 11.65 32.85
CA VAL A 148 3.38 11.68 32.21
C VAL A 148 3.21 11.83 30.70
N PRO A 149 3.77 12.85 30.05
CA PRO A 149 3.63 13.02 28.60
C PRO A 149 4.42 11.94 27.84
N LEU A 150 3.74 11.20 26.97
CA LEU A 150 4.36 10.22 26.06
C LEU A 150 4.41 10.76 24.63
N THR A 151 5.63 11.04 24.15
CA THR A 151 5.89 11.39 22.73
C THR A 151 6.43 10.22 21.91
N ALA A 152 6.74 9.10 22.57
CA ALA A 152 7.16 7.83 21.99
C ALA A 152 6.79 6.70 22.96
N VAL A 153 6.80 5.45 22.50
CA VAL A 153 6.69 4.29 23.40
C VAL A 153 7.97 4.23 24.25
N PRO A 154 7.87 4.11 25.59
CA PRO A 154 9.06 3.96 26.43
C PRO A 154 9.84 2.67 26.12
N ASP A 155 11.16 2.71 26.34
CA ASP A 155 11.95 1.48 26.41
C ASP A 155 11.53 0.63 27.62
N ASP A 156 11.98 -0.61 27.72
CA ASP A 156 11.46 -1.52 28.75
C ASP A 156 11.70 -0.98 30.17
N VAL A 157 12.86 -0.38 30.43
CA VAL A 157 13.15 0.30 31.72
C VAL A 157 12.15 1.45 31.97
N GLY A 158 11.84 2.24 30.94
CA GLY A 158 10.87 3.32 31.01
C GLY A 158 9.44 2.84 31.19
N LYS A 159 9.06 1.70 30.62
CA LYS A 159 7.72 1.11 30.80
C LYS A 159 7.54 0.64 32.25
N GLU A 160 8.51 -0.09 32.79
CA GLU A 160 8.53 -0.52 34.20
C GLU A 160 8.48 0.69 35.16
N ALA A 161 9.26 1.74 34.89
CA ALA A 161 9.26 2.97 35.70
C ALA A 161 7.94 3.78 35.62
N LEU A 162 7.00 3.38 34.77
CA LEU A 162 5.70 4.00 34.57
C LEU A 162 4.53 3.02 34.81
N GLU A 163 4.79 1.79 35.26
CA GLU A 163 3.75 0.77 35.48
C GLU A 163 2.70 1.25 36.49
N GLY A 164 1.43 1.33 36.07
CA GLY A 164 0.31 1.81 36.87
C GLY A 164 0.17 3.33 36.96
N MET A 165 1.02 4.11 36.28
CA MET A 165 0.94 5.58 36.29
C MET A 165 0.03 6.12 35.20
N LEU A 166 -0.54 7.31 35.45
CA LEU A 166 -1.22 8.09 34.42
C LEU A 166 -0.24 8.60 33.36
N VAL A 167 -0.63 8.42 32.10
CA VAL A 167 0.09 8.88 30.91
C VAL A 167 -0.81 9.72 30.02
N ASP A 168 -0.22 10.74 29.40
CA ASP A 168 -0.83 11.63 28.42
C ASP A 168 -0.13 11.41 27.07
N VAL A 169 -0.77 10.64 26.19
CA VAL A 169 -0.18 10.31 24.88
C VAL A 169 -0.29 11.50 23.94
N ARG A 170 0.86 12.13 23.67
CA ARG A 170 1.01 13.29 22.77
C ARG A 170 1.58 12.92 21.41
N ALA A 171 2.02 11.67 21.25
CA ALA A 171 2.42 11.13 19.96
C ALA A 171 1.19 10.92 19.07
N ARG A 172 1.38 11.05 17.76
CA ARG A 172 0.44 10.50 16.79
C ARG A 172 0.44 8.98 16.93
N MET A 173 -0.74 8.37 16.88
CA MET A 173 -0.90 6.92 16.84
C MET A 173 -1.73 6.50 15.63
N THR A 174 -1.38 5.35 15.07
CA THR A 174 -2.12 4.70 13.99
C THR A 174 -2.51 3.29 14.41
N ILE A 175 -3.75 2.89 14.13
CA ILE A 175 -4.24 1.55 14.43
C ILE A 175 -3.50 0.55 13.54
N SER A 176 -2.92 -0.48 14.15
CA SER A 176 -2.17 -1.53 13.47
C SER A 176 -2.79 -2.91 13.61
N ASN A 177 -3.66 -3.12 14.60
CA ASN A 177 -4.38 -4.37 14.81
C ASN A 177 -5.77 -4.11 15.38
N ASN A 178 -6.78 -4.79 14.82
CA ASN A 178 -8.17 -4.75 15.31
C ASN A 178 -8.83 -6.15 15.34
N TYR A 179 -8.01 -7.21 15.27
CA TYR A 179 -8.49 -8.59 15.29
C TYR A 179 -9.12 -8.94 16.64
N GLU A 180 -8.44 -8.61 17.73
CA GLU A 180 -8.89 -8.90 19.10
C GLU A 180 -9.98 -7.94 19.59
N THR A 181 -10.33 -6.89 18.84
CA THR A 181 -11.39 -5.96 19.24
C THR A 181 -12.74 -6.69 19.37
N ASN A 182 -13.02 -7.65 18.48
CA ASN A 182 -14.25 -8.47 18.53
C ASN A 182 -14.33 -9.41 19.75
N ARG A 183 -13.20 -9.72 20.38
CA ARG A 183 -13.13 -10.72 21.46
C ARG A 183 -12.82 -10.11 22.81
N TYR A 184 -11.90 -9.16 22.88
CA TYR A 184 -11.37 -8.57 24.10
C TYR A 184 -11.40 -7.05 24.11
N GLY A 185 -12.01 -6.39 23.11
CA GLY A 185 -12.06 -4.92 23.06
C GLY A 185 -10.70 -4.25 22.86
N GLN A 186 -9.71 -4.98 22.38
CA GLN A 186 -8.32 -4.50 22.26
C GLN A 186 -8.00 -4.01 20.84
N LEU A 187 -7.25 -2.90 20.77
CA LEU A 187 -6.65 -2.38 19.55
C LEU A 187 -5.13 -2.36 19.68
N GLY A 188 -4.40 -2.89 18.70
CA GLY A 188 -2.97 -2.67 18.59
C GLY A 188 -2.70 -1.31 17.95
N VAL A 189 -1.89 -0.47 18.58
CA VAL A 189 -1.54 0.87 18.11
C VAL A 189 -0.03 1.01 17.87
N ALA A 190 0.33 1.63 16.77
CA ALA A 190 1.70 2.01 16.46
C ALA A 190 1.86 3.52 16.70
N PHE A 191 2.89 3.93 17.44
CA PHE A 191 3.27 5.33 17.55
C PHE A 191 3.92 5.77 16.23
N GLY A 192 3.37 6.80 15.60
CA GLY A 192 3.74 7.27 14.28
C GLY A 192 2.55 7.41 13.34
N GLU A 193 2.84 7.65 12.06
CA GLU A 193 1.83 7.92 11.02
C GLU A 193 1.30 6.64 10.37
N GLU A 194 2.09 5.56 10.40
CA GLU A 194 1.85 4.34 9.64
C GLU A 194 1.66 3.14 10.57
N PRO A 195 0.83 2.15 10.17
CA PRO A 195 0.75 0.86 10.87
C PRO A 195 2.11 0.12 10.85
N LEU A 196 2.24 -0.92 11.67
CA LEU A 196 3.39 -1.81 11.69
C LEU A 196 3.50 -2.56 10.36
N ARG A 197 4.71 -2.69 9.82
CA ARG A 197 4.94 -3.29 8.49
C ARG A 197 5.39 -4.74 8.62
N GLN A 198 4.81 -5.64 7.82
CA GLN A 198 5.27 -7.02 7.75
C GLN A 198 6.68 -7.08 7.18
N PRO A 199 7.68 -7.60 7.92
CA PRO A 199 9.07 -7.55 7.46
C PRO A 199 9.32 -8.32 6.15
N SER A 200 8.75 -9.52 5.99
CA SER A 200 8.90 -10.34 4.78
C SER A 200 8.16 -9.81 3.55
N ASP A 201 7.39 -8.72 3.70
CA ASP A 201 6.84 -7.96 2.57
C ASP A 201 7.84 -6.96 2.00
N VAL A 202 8.87 -6.59 2.75
CA VAL A 202 9.86 -5.57 2.35
C VAL A 202 11.22 -6.20 2.04
N PHE A 203 11.65 -7.14 2.88
CA PHE A 203 12.97 -7.75 2.82
C PHE A 203 12.86 -9.25 2.59
N ASN A 204 13.80 -9.83 1.84
CA ASN A 204 13.80 -11.27 1.60
C ASN A 204 14.31 -11.98 2.87
N PRO A 205 13.53 -12.85 3.53
CA PRO A 205 13.99 -13.50 4.75
C PRO A 205 15.22 -14.41 4.59
N THR A 206 15.45 -14.92 3.38
CA THR A 206 16.63 -15.75 3.05
C THR A 206 17.89 -14.90 2.88
N ALA A 207 17.78 -13.68 2.31
CA ALA A 207 18.93 -12.85 1.95
C ALA A 207 19.19 -11.68 2.93
N ASP A 208 18.13 -11.15 3.56
CA ASP A 208 18.11 -9.86 4.27
C ASP A 208 17.66 -10.03 5.74
N ARG A 209 18.13 -11.10 6.39
CA ARG A 209 17.69 -11.46 7.75
C ARG A 209 17.96 -10.36 8.78
N GLU A 210 19.09 -9.66 8.70
CA GLU A 210 19.41 -8.57 9.62
C GLU A 210 18.39 -7.42 9.49
N GLN A 211 17.98 -7.10 8.26
CA GLN A 211 16.98 -6.07 7.99
C GLN A 211 15.59 -6.48 8.50
N ILE A 212 15.23 -7.76 8.36
CA ILE A 212 14.01 -8.33 8.96
C ILE A 212 14.02 -8.15 10.48
N GLU A 213 15.11 -8.53 11.15
CA GLU A 213 15.26 -8.42 12.59
C GLU A 213 15.21 -6.95 13.05
N LYS A 214 15.88 -6.05 12.31
CA LYS A 214 15.86 -4.60 12.55
C LYS A 214 14.46 -4.00 12.41
N LEU A 215 13.71 -4.35 11.37
CA LEU A 215 12.34 -3.87 11.18
C LEU A 215 11.38 -4.46 12.22
N SER A 216 11.58 -5.73 12.60
CA SER A 216 10.82 -6.37 13.68
C SER A 216 11.04 -5.64 15.02
N ALA A 217 12.30 -5.32 15.35
CA ALA A 217 12.64 -4.55 16.54
C ALA A 217 12.06 -3.12 16.48
N ALA A 218 12.12 -2.46 15.31
CA ALA A 218 11.52 -1.14 15.13
C ALA A 218 9.99 -1.15 15.28
N ASN A 219 9.32 -2.20 14.80
CA ASN A 219 7.89 -2.39 15.03
C ASN A 219 7.58 -2.58 16.52
N ALA A 220 8.32 -3.46 17.21
CA ALA A 220 8.15 -3.69 18.64
C ALA A 220 8.39 -2.42 19.48
N ALA A 221 9.41 -1.63 19.14
CA ALA A 221 9.78 -0.41 19.84
C ALA A 221 8.74 0.72 19.74
N ARG A 222 7.74 0.61 18.85
CA ARG A 222 6.68 1.62 18.68
C ARG A 222 5.27 1.06 18.87
N SER A 223 5.13 -0.18 19.34
CA SER A 223 3.83 -0.84 19.52
C SER A 223 3.36 -0.79 20.97
N LEU A 224 2.08 -0.50 21.17
CA LEU A 224 1.34 -0.71 22.42
C LEU A 224 -0.06 -1.25 22.11
N THR A 225 -0.76 -1.76 23.12
CA THR A 225 -2.18 -2.11 23.02
C THR A 225 -3.03 -1.03 23.70
N LEU A 226 -4.07 -0.56 23.04
CA LEU A 226 -5.16 0.19 23.68
C LEU A 226 -6.24 -0.83 24.09
N ASP A 227 -6.56 -0.85 25.37
CA ASP A 227 -7.50 -1.80 25.97
C ASP A 227 -8.82 -1.09 26.32
N ASP A 228 -9.84 -1.83 26.77
CA ASP A 228 -11.17 -1.27 27.11
C ASP A 228 -11.44 -1.16 28.62
N GLY A 229 -10.48 -1.59 29.45
CA GLY A 229 -10.57 -1.59 30.90
C GLY A 229 -11.33 -2.80 31.48
N LEU A 230 -11.52 -3.87 30.71
CA LEU A 230 -12.16 -5.12 31.14
C LEU A 230 -11.24 -6.35 30.91
N SER A 231 -11.41 -7.38 31.74
CA SER A 231 -10.81 -8.71 31.53
C SER A 231 -11.75 -9.69 30.82
N TRP A 232 -12.99 -9.25 30.54
CA TRP A 232 -14.02 -10.06 29.91
C TRP A 232 -13.73 -10.35 28.44
N ALA A 233 -14.19 -11.51 27.98
CA ALA A 233 -14.35 -11.75 26.56
C ALA A 233 -15.77 -11.37 26.15
N TYR A 234 -15.95 -10.76 24.98
CA TYR A 234 -17.27 -10.47 24.40
C TYR A 234 -17.86 -11.65 23.65
N THR A 235 -17.00 -12.50 23.07
CA THR A 235 -17.40 -13.61 22.20
C THR A 235 -16.48 -14.83 22.36
N GLY A 236 -16.93 -15.99 21.90
CA GLY A 236 -16.08 -17.20 21.69
C GLY A 236 -15.55 -17.89 22.95
N ALA A 237 -15.83 -17.40 24.15
CA ALA A 237 -15.48 -18.02 25.43
C ALA A 237 -16.73 -18.54 26.15
N LYS A 238 -16.58 -19.56 27.00
CA LYS A 238 -17.69 -20.12 27.80
C LYS A 238 -18.35 -19.07 28.72
N ASN A 239 -17.56 -18.11 29.19
CA ASN A 239 -18.00 -17.02 30.06
C ASN A 239 -17.91 -15.67 29.31
N ALA A 240 -18.21 -15.69 28.00
CA ALA A 240 -18.28 -14.45 27.23
C ALA A 240 -19.50 -13.62 27.64
N HIS A 241 -19.40 -12.31 27.44
CA HIS A 241 -20.41 -11.31 27.76
C HIS A 241 -20.94 -10.63 26.48
N PRO A 242 -21.65 -11.37 25.60
CA PRO A 242 -22.17 -10.83 24.34
C PRO A 242 -23.26 -9.76 24.53
N GLU A 243 -23.81 -9.62 25.74
CA GLU A 243 -24.75 -8.59 26.16
C GLU A 243 -24.11 -7.21 26.40
N VAL A 244 -22.79 -7.16 26.58
CA VAL A 244 -22.05 -5.90 26.73
C VAL A 244 -21.65 -5.39 25.34
N PRO A 245 -22.00 -4.16 24.93
CA PRO A 245 -21.67 -3.67 23.59
C PRO A 245 -20.16 -3.60 23.33
N LEU A 246 -19.71 -4.12 22.19
CA LEU A 246 -18.30 -4.02 21.77
C LEU A 246 -17.81 -2.56 21.72
N PRO A 247 -16.64 -2.23 22.30
CA PRO A 247 -16.07 -0.90 22.23
C PRO A 247 -15.38 -0.65 20.88
N TYR A 248 -15.08 0.60 20.60
CA TYR A 248 -14.29 1.14 19.48
C TYR A 248 -14.83 0.94 18.06
N LEU A 249 -15.76 0.02 17.84
CA LEU A 249 -16.26 -0.34 16.52
C LEU A 249 -17.62 0.29 16.22
N SER A 250 -17.76 1.01 15.11
CA SER A 250 -19.07 1.42 14.59
C SER A 250 -19.03 1.52 13.07
N GLN A 251 -20.18 1.54 12.40
CA GLN A 251 -20.21 1.69 10.94
C GLN A 251 -19.72 3.08 10.49
N GLN A 252 -19.85 4.10 11.34
CA GLN A 252 -19.44 5.47 11.07
C GLN A 252 -17.97 5.73 11.39
N SER A 253 -17.44 5.05 12.41
CA SER A 253 -16.05 5.13 12.88
C SER A 253 -15.58 3.72 13.27
N PRO A 254 -15.04 2.93 12.33
CA PRO A 254 -14.87 1.47 12.49
C PRO A 254 -13.58 1.02 13.20
N ALA A 255 -12.72 1.93 13.68
CA ALA A 255 -11.40 1.59 14.24
C ALA A 255 -10.64 0.57 13.37
N ARG A 256 -10.48 0.93 12.10
CA ARG A 256 -9.82 0.10 11.08
C ARG A 256 -8.32 0.36 11.04
N VAL A 257 -7.56 -0.66 10.67
CA VAL A 257 -6.10 -0.55 10.50
C VAL A 257 -5.75 0.55 9.50
N GLY A 258 -4.70 1.31 9.82
CA GLY A 258 -4.28 2.51 9.08
C GLY A 258 -4.96 3.80 9.53
N SER A 259 -6.01 3.76 10.35
CA SER A 259 -6.66 4.97 10.85
C SER A 259 -5.83 5.64 11.93
N ALA A 260 -5.73 6.98 11.89
CA ALA A 260 -5.23 7.74 13.02
C ALA A 260 -6.19 7.59 14.23
N ILE A 261 -5.60 7.48 15.42
CA ILE A 261 -6.33 7.41 16.68
C ILE A 261 -5.68 8.33 17.72
N SER A 262 -6.49 9.06 18.48
CA SER A 262 -6.03 9.90 19.59
C SER A 262 -6.85 9.65 20.85
N LEU A 263 -6.19 9.68 22.00
CA LEU A 263 -6.86 9.62 23.30
C LEU A 263 -7.38 11.01 23.69
N LYS A 264 -8.63 11.07 24.16
CA LYS A 264 -9.27 12.30 24.68
C LYS A 264 -9.05 12.50 26.18
N LYS A 265 -8.62 11.45 26.86
CA LYS A 265 -8.38 11.40 28.31
C LYS A 265 -7.02 10.74 28.54
N PRO A 266 -6.33 11.04 29.65
CA PRO A 266 -5.19 10.24 30.09
C PRO A 266 -5.55 8.76 30.22
N ALA A 267 -4.55 7.90 30.05
CA ALA A 267 -4.65 6.46 30.25
C ALA A 267 -3.71 6.03 31.37
N VAL A 268 -3.84 4.79 31.85
CA VAL A 268 -2.87 4.15 32.74
C VAL A 268 -1.98 3.24 31.89
N LEU A 269 -0.65 3.37 32.00
CA LEU A 269 0.25 2.38 31.41
C LEU A 269 0.28 1.15 32.31
N ASP A 270 -0.09 -0.01 31.78
CA ASP A 270 -0.33 -1.23 32.55
C ASP A 270 0.34 -2.43 31.90
N PHE A 271 0.93 -3.33 32.68
CA PHE A 271 1.36 -4.63 32.18
C PHE A 271 0.38 -5.72 32.62
N ARG A 272 -0.41 -6.24 31.67
CA ARG A 272 -1.22 -7.45 31.89
C ARG A 272 -1.13 -8.31 30.65
N LYS A 273 -0.24 -9.32 30.69
CA LYS A 273 0.21 -10.17 29.56
C LYS A 273 0.99 -9.42 28.47
N GLN A 274 0.60 -8.18 28.18
CA GLN A 274 1.29 -7.23 27.32
C GLN A 274 1.19 -5.82 27.92
N TRP A 275 1.93 -4.86 27.36
CA TRP A 275 1.82 -3.45 27.73
C TRP A 275 0.57 -2.81 27.12
N ASN A 276 -0.30 -2.30 27.99
CA ASN A 276 -1.59 -1.72 27.65
C ASN A 276 -1.64 -0.24 28.05
N LEU A 277 -2.37 0.54 27.25
CA LEU A 277 -2.95 1.81 27.63
C LEU A 277 -4.37 1.50 28.12
N GLN A 278 -4.56 1.49 29.44
CA GLN A 278 -5.85 1.25 30.06
C GLN A 278 -6.63 2.55 30.20
N PRO A 279 -7.92 2.60 29.80
CA PRO A 279 -8.77 3.75 30.09
C PRO A 279 -8.95 3.88 31.61
N VAL A 280 -9.14 5.10 32.11
CA VAL A 280 -9.28 5.32 33.57
C VAL A 280 -10.56 4.73 34.19
N SER A 281 -11.47 4.24 33.36
CA SER A 281 -12.60 3.41 33.75
C SER A 281 -13.09 2.62 32.54
N PRO A 282 -13.88 1.53 32.73
CA PRO A 282 -14.45 0.75 31.63
C PRO A 282 -14.99 1.60 30.48
N VAL A 283 -14.55 1.34 29.24
CA VAL A 283 -15.06 2.07 28.06
C VAL A 283 -16.50 1.68 27.75
N THR A 284 -16.87 0.45 28.07
CA THR A 284 -18.21 -0.09 27.82
C THR A 284 -18.74 -0.86 29.03
N SER A 285 -20.06 -0.98 29.13
CA SER A 285 -20.76 -1.79 30.12
C SER A 285 -22.18 -2.09 29.63
N GLU A 286 -22.86 -3.06 30.25
CA GLU A 286 -24.27 -3.33 29.96
C GLU A 286 -25.16 -2.11 30.27
N GLU A 287 -24.92 -1.44 31.39
CA GLU A 287 -25.75 -0.31 31.86
C GLU A 287 -25.47 0.99 31.07
N ALA A 288 -24.20 1.35 30.88
CA ALA A 288 -23.82 2.61 30.24
C ALA A 288 -23.65 2.53 28.72
N GLY A 289 -23.72 1.32 28.16
CA GLY A 289 -23.43 1.06 26.75
C GLY A 289 -21.97 1.35 26.37
N ASP A 290 -21.73 1.47 25.06
CA ASP A 290 -20.42 1.83 24.50
C ASP A 290 -20.16 3.35 24.59
N ARG A 291 -19.11 3.73 25.33
CA ARG A 291 -18.69 5.13 25.52
C ARG A 291 -17.36 5.46 24.83
N SER A 292 -16.98 4.71 23.81
CA SER A 292 -15.70 4.89 23.10
C SER A 292 -15.45 6.34 22.66
N SER A 293 -16.49 7.06 22.23
CA SER A 293 -16.37 8.47 21.80
C SER A 293 -15.92 9.45 22.90
N GLU A 294 -16.02 9.06 24.17
CA GLU A 294 -15.50 9.83 25.30
C GLU A 294 -14.00 9.62 25.54
N TYR A 295 -13.44 8.49 25.07
CA TYR A 295 -12.06 8.09 25.32
C TYR A 295 -11.17 8.30 24.10
N VAL A 296 -11.72 8.09 22.90
CA VAL A 296 -10.95 8.11 21.67
C VAL A 296 -11.62 8.93 20.58
N GLU A 297 -10.79 9.43 19.67
CA GLU A 297 -11.20 9.88 18.35
C GLU A 297 -10.47 9.02 17.32
N VAL A 298 -11.21 8.55 16.32
CA VAL A 298 -10.72 7.65 15.28
C VAL A 298 -11.07 8.24 13.93
N GLU A 299 -10.06 8.42 13.08
CA GLU A 299 -10.25 8.82 11.70
C GLU A 299 -10.99 7.74 10.91
N ASN A 300 -11.96 8.12 10.08
CA ASN A 300 -12.59 7.17 9.16
C ASN A 300 -11.88 7.21 7.80
N THR A 301 -11.12 6.16 7.51
CA THR A 301 -10.34 5.99 6.27
C THR A 301 -11.05 5.13 5.20
N ARG A 302 -12.34 4.82 5.37
CA ARG A 302 -13.11 4.01 4.41
C ARG A 302 -13.25 4.72 3.06
N ARG A 303 -12.83 4.04 1.98
CA ARG A 303 -13.12 4.42 0.59
C ARG A 303 -14.35 3.67 0.10
N ALA A 304 -15.32 4.38 -0.48
CA ALA A 304 -16.56 3.78 -0.98
C ALA A 304 -16.37 2.96 -2.27
N ALA A 305 -15.26 3.18 -2.99
CA ALA A 305 -14.89 2.49 -4.22
C ALA A 305 -13.34 2.50 -4.37
N PRO A 306 -12.75 1.60 -5.19
CA PRO A 306 -11.36 1.72 -5.61
C PRO A 306 -11.10 3.04 -6.33
N GLU A 307 -9.84 3.46 -6.37
CA GLU A 307 -9.43 4.58 -7.21
C GLU A 307 -9.53 4.27 -8.70
N ASN A 308 -9.59 5.34 -9.51
CA ASN A 308 -9.58 5.21 -10.94
C ASN A 308 -8.18 4.83 -11.43
N VAL A 309 -8.02 3.57 -11.79
CA VAL A 309 -6.76 2.98 -12.28
C VAL A 309 -6.53 3.17 -13.77
N GLY A 310 -7.42 3.89 -14.47
CA GLY A 310 -7.36 4.07 -15.92
C GLY A 310 -7.55 2.77 -16.70
N GLY A 311 -7.07 2.73 -17.94
CA GLY A 311 -7.16 1.58 -18.83
C GLY A 311 -8.41 1.59 -19.73
N ASP A 312 -8.37 0.81 -20.81
CA ASP A 312 -9.54 0.49 -21.63
C ASP A 312 -10.46 -0.49 -20.89
N VAL A 313 -9.86 -1.43 -20.14
CA VAL A 313 -10.53 -2.41 -19.29
C VAL A 313 -9.77 -2.55 -17.98
N THR A 314 -10.37 -3.18 -16.98
CA THR A 314 -9.68 -3.43 -15.70
C THR A 314 -9.73 -4.91 -15.32
N VAL A 315 -8.63 -5.40 -14.76
CA VAL A 315 -8.51 -6.75 -14.20
C VAL A 315 -8.41 -6.63 -12.69
N SER A 316 -9.11 -7.49 -11.95
CA SER A 316 -9.00 -7.55 -10.50
C SER A 316 -8.84 -8.98 -10.00
N SER A 317 -8.16 -9.14 -8.87
CA SER A 317 -8.21 -10.36 -8.06
C SER A 317 -9.05 -10.13 -6.82
N PHE A 318 -9.83 -11.13 -6.41
CA PHE A 318 -10.61 -11.06 -5.19
C PHE A 318 -10.90 -12.43 -4.57
N ASN A 319 -10.23 -12.72 -3.45
CA ASN A 319 -10.62 -13.80 -2.55
C ASN A 319 -11.89 -13.41 -1.79
N VAL A 320 -12.98 -14.16 -2.00
CA VAL A 320 -14.32 -13.83 -1.47
C VAL A 320 -14.72 -14.60 -0.21
N LEU A 321 -13.78 -15.27 0.46
CA LEU A 321 -13.98 -15.94 1.75
C LEU A 321 -15.16 -16.95 1.74
N ASN A 322 -14.93 -18.08 1.09
CA ASN A 322 -15.80 -19.26 1.01
C ASN A 322 -17.23 -18.95 0.53
N TYR A 323 -17.39 -18.53 -0.73
CA TYR A 323 -18.71 -18.40 -1.34
C TYR A 323 -19.25 -19.77 -1.78
N PHE A 324 -20.13 -20.33 -0.96
CA PHE A 324 -20.75 -21.65 -1.12
C PHE A 324 -22.27 -21.49 -1.16
N THR A 325 -22.93 -22.16 -2.10
CA THR A 325 -24.39 -22.19 -2.18
C THR A 325 -24.96 -23.47 -1.57
N ASP A 326 -24.16 -24.53 -1.44
CA ASP A 326 -24.43 -25.60 -0.50
C ASP A 326 -24.17 -25.10 0.91
N LEU A 327 -25.07 -25.42 1.84
CA LEU A 327 -25.11 -24.81 3.16
C LEU A 327 -24.82 -25.84 4.25
N GLY A 328 -24.23 -25.41 5.37
CA GLY A 328 -23.95 -26.31 6.48
C GLY A 328 -25.17 -27.06 7.01
N GLU A 329 -26.37 -26.45 6.96
CA GLU A 329 -27.64 -27.09 7.34
C GLU A 329 -28.07 -28.24 6.42
N SER A 330 -27.52 -28.27 5.19
CA SER A 330 -27.80 -29.31 4.20
C SER A 330 -26.82 -30.49 4.25
N GLU A 331 -25.68 -30.35 4.93
CA GLU A 331 -24.69 -31.42 5.08
C GLU A 331 -24.89 -32.20 6.39
N ALA A 332 -25.11 -33.51 6.26
CA ALA A 332 -25.31 -34.39 7.39
C ALA A 332 -24.11 -34.39 8.36
N GLY A 333 -24.35 -34.03 9.62
CA GLY A 333 -23.33 -34.02 10.67
C GLY A 333 -22.51 -32.73 10.76
N CYS A 334 -22.73 -31.76 9.87
CA CYS A 334 -22.08 -30.47 9.93
C CYS A 334 -22.44 -29.73 11.23
N LYS A 335 -21.43 -29.10 11.83
CA LYS A 335 -21.57 -28.25 13.02
C LYS A 335 -21.62 -26.79 12.58
N SER A 336 -21.94 -25.93 13.52
CA SER A 336 -22.01 -24.49 13.31
C SER A 336 -21.15 -23.74 14.32
N TYR A 337 -20.76 -22.53 13.93
CA TYR A 337 -20.55 -21.45 14.88
C TYR A 337 -21.84 -20.64 14.97
N ASP A 338 -22.38 -20.55 16.18
CA ASP A 338 -23.68 -19.96 16.46
C ASP A 338 -23.53 -18.50 16.91
N ASP A 339 -24.55 -17.69 16.66
CA ASP A 339 -24.66 -16.36 17.23
C ASP A 339 -25.03 -16.39 18.74
N ARG A 340 -25.14 -15.22 19.37
CA ARG A 340 -25.45 -15.12 20.80
C ARG A 340 -26.84 -15.67 21.18
N GLU A 341 -27.72 -15.86 20.21
CA GLU A 341 -29.08 -16.41 20.38
C GLU A 341 -29.13 -17.91 20.07
N GLY A 342 -28.00 -18.52 19.70
CA GLY A 342 -27.89 -19.94 19.34
C GLY A 342 -28.29 -20.24 17.91
N ASN A 343 -28.44 -19.21 17.05
CA ASN A 343 -28.74 -19.42 15.64
C ASN A 343 -27.45 -19.79 14.88
N PRO A 344 -27.44 -20.86 14.09
CA PRO A 344 -26.29 -21.23 13.28
C PRO A 344 -25.94 -20.19 12.19
N VAL A 345 -24.69 -19.70 12.19
CA VAL A 345 -24.20 -18.68 11.25
C VAL A 345 -23.21 -19.26 10.24
N THR A 346 -22.12 -19.88 10.71
CA THR A 346 -20.99 -20.32 9.86
C THR A 346 -20.80 -21.82 9.97
N ALA A 347 -20.58 -22.49 8.85
CA ALA A 347 -20.31 -23.92 8.78
C ALA A 347 -19.02 -24.28 9.55
N ASN A 348 -19.02 -25.44 10.22
CA ASN A 348 -17.91 -25.90 11.04
C ASN A 348 -17.82 -27.43 11.02
N ARG A 349 -16.59 -27.95 10.91
CA ARG A 349 -16.29 -29.40 10.89
C ARG A 349 -17.12 -30.20 9.87
N CYS A 350 -17.22 -29.67 8.66
CA CYS A 350 -17.89 -30.28 7.52
C CYS A 350 -17.17 -29.88 6.22
N ASP A 351 -17.58 -30.47 5.10
CA ASP A 351 -16.97 -30.21 3.79
C ASP A 351 -17.44 -28.87 3.21
N VAL A 352 -18.72 -28.53 3.36
CA VAL A 352 -19.25 -27.19 3.10
C VAL A 352 -18.47 -26.16 3.91
N ARG A 353 -18.09 -25.07 3.24
CA ARG A 353 -17.44 -23.90 3.84
C ARG A 353 -18.36 -22.69 3.74
N GLY A 354 -18.09 -21.64 4.50
CA GLY A 354 -18.91 -20.43 4.47
C GLY A 354 -20.17 -20.55 5.34
N ALA A 355 -21.32 -20.11 4.82
CA ALA A 355 -22.56 -19.99 5.59
C ALA A 355 -23.14 -21.35 6.03
N TYR A 356 -23.68 -21.40 7.26
CA TYR A 356 -24.41 -22.58 7.72
C TYR A 356 -25.86 -22.59 7.24
N SER A 357 -26.56 -21.45 7.36
CA SER A 357 -27.99 -21.34 7.08
C SER A 357 -28.26 -20.41 5.90
N LYS A 358 -29.44 -20.56 5.28
CA LYS A 358 -29.87 -19.68 4.17
C LYS A 358 -29.84 -18.20 4.55
N ALA A 359 -30.29 -17.86 5.76
CA ALA A 359 -30.28 -16.48 6.25
C ALA A 359 -28.84 -15.91 6.40
N ALA A 360 -27.89 -16.74 6.83
CA ALA A 360 -26.48 -16.34 6.88
C ALA A 360 -25.88 -16.20 5.48
N PHE A 361 -26.25 -17.10 4.55
CA PHE A 361 -25.82 -17.03 3.16
C PHE A 361 -26.33 -15.76 2.47
N GLU A 362 -27.59 -15.37 2.66
CA GLU A 362 -28.14 -14.13 2.10
C GLU A 362 -27.33 -12.89 2.54
N LYS A 363 -26.89 -12.86 3.81
CA LYS A 363 -26.01 -11.80 4.33
C LYS A 363 -24.60 -11.83 3.73
N GLN A 364 -24.02 -13.03 3.59
CA GLN A 364 -22.72 -13.23 2.94
C GLN A 364 -22.78 -12.75 1.47
N GLN A 365 -23.76 -13.27 0.71
CA GLN A 365 -23.97 -12.94 -0.69
C GLN A 365 -24.19 -11.44 -0.87
N GLN A 366 -25.00 -10.79 -0.02
CA GLN A 366 -25.23 -9.35 -0.13
C GLN A 366 -23.93 -8.54 -0.03
N LYS A 367 -23.02 -8.87 0.91
CA LYS A 367 -21.74 -8.19 1.04
C LYS A 367 -20.82 -8.44 -0.15
N ILE A 368 -20.68 -9.70 -0.58
CA ILE A 368 -19.82 -10.07 -1.72
C ILE A 368 -20.33 -9.44 -3.01
N VAL A 369 -21.64 -9.47 -3.27
CA VAL A 369 -22.27 -8.81 -4.42
C VAL A 369 -22.08 -7.29 -4.35
N SER A 370 -22.22 -6.66 -3.17
CA SER A 370 -21.91 -5.24 -2.96
C SER A 370 -20.44 -4.93 -3.28
N ALA A 371 -19.50 -5.78 -2.86
CA ALA A 371 -18.07 -5.60 -3.09
C ALA A 371 -17.71 -5.77 -4.57
N ILE A 372 -18.14 -6.85 -5.25
CA ILE A 372 -17.87 -7.06 -6.68
C ILE A 372 -18.50 -5.94 -7.53
N ALA A 373 -19.73 -5.52 -7.20
CA ALA A 373 -20.38 -4.42 -7.91
C ALA A 373 -19.67 -3.07 -7.68
N GLY A 374 -19.23 -2.78 -6.45
CA GLY A 374 -18.48 -1.55 -6.12
C GLY A 374 -17.06 -1.53 -6.67
N LEU A 375 -16.44 -2.70 -6.81
CA LEU A 375 -15.15 -2.88 -7.46
C LEU A 375 -15.21 -2.48 -8.94
N ASP A 376 -16.36 -2.69 -9.60
CA ASP A 376 -16.64 -2.35 -11.00
C ASP A 376 -15.47 -2.68 -11.94
N ALA A 377 -14.96 -3.91 -11.84
CA ALA A 377 -13.90 -4.38 -12.72
C ALA A 377 -14.47 -5.06 -13.97
N SER A 378 -13.79 -4.91 -15.12
CA SER A 378 -14.17 -5.61 -16.35
C SER A 378 -14.02 -7.12 -16.23
N VAL A 379 -12.92 -7.59 -15.63
CA VAL A 379 -12.63 -8.99 -15.29
C VAL A 379 -12.30 -9.08 -13.80
N VAL A 380 -12.88 -10.05 -13.10
CA VAL A 380 -12.55 -10.37 -11.70
C VAL A 380 -12.17 -11.84 -11.62
N SER A 381 -10.94 -12.14 -11.23
CA SER A 381 -10.60 -13.47 -10.72
C SER A 381 -11.16 -13.62 -9.31
N LEU A 382 -11.76 -14.76 -9.07
CA LEU A 382 -12.33 -15.12 -7.79
C LEU A 382 -11.60 -16.33 -7.24
N GLU A 383 -11.11 -16.18 -6.02
CA GLU A 383 -10.64 -17.27 -5.18
C GLU A 383 -11.74 -17.61 -4.16
N GLU A 384 -11.72 -18.83 -3.59
CA GLU A 384 -12.70 -19.25 -2.57
C GLU A 384 -14.14 -19.41 -3.07
N ILE A 385 -14.33 -19.89 -4.30
CA ILE A 385 -15.63 -20.29 -4.86
C ILE A 385 -15.84 -21.78 -4.69
N GLU A 386 -17.05 -22.21 -4.31
CA GLU A 386 -17.39 -23.63 -4.22
C GLU A 386 -17.22 -24.39 -5.56
N THR A 387 -16.67 -25.59 -5.46
CA THR A 387 -16.69 -26.62 -6.49
C THR A 387 -17.98 -27.43 -6.36
N SER A 388 -19.09 -26.94 -6.89
CA SER A 388 -20.44 -27.49 -6.68
C SER A 388 -20.62 -28.97 -7.11
N SER A 389 -19.74 -29.48 -7.99
CA SER A 389 -19.73 -30.91 -8.36
C SER A 389 -19.35 -31.83 -7.20
N LYS A 390 -18.68 -31.32 -6.15
CA LYS A 390 -18.44 -32.06 -4.90
C LYS A 390 -19.70 -32.32 -4.09
N PHE A 391 -20.76 -31.56 -4.36
CA PHE A 391 -22.04 -31.61 -3.67
C PHE A 391 -23.17 -32.11 -4.58
N GLY A 392 -22.84 -32.66 -5.75
CA GLY A 392 -23.80 -33.31 -6.65
C GLY A 392 -24.48 -32.40 -7.66
N HIS A 393 -24.00 -31.16 -7.82
CA HIS A 393 -24.54 -30.19 -8.79
C HIS A 393 -23.63 -30.02 -10.01
N ASP A 394 -24.08 -29.23 -10.98
CA ASP A 394 -23.21 -28.73 -12.04
C ASP A 394 -22.03 -27.95 -11.44
N ARG A 395 -20.80 -28.13 -11.95
CA ARG A 395 -19.58 -27.51 -11.38
C ARG A 395 -19.65 -25.98 -11.32
N ASP A 396 -20.43 -25.34 -12.20
CA ASP A 396 -20.61 -23.90 -12.24
C ASP A 396 -21.82 -23.38 -11.44
N ALA A 397 -22.59 -24.24 -10.76
CA ALA A 397 -23.85 -23.85 -10.10
C ALA A 397 -23.69 -22.67 -9.11
N SER A 398 -22.74 -22.75 -8.18
CA SER A 398 -22.46 -21.66 -7.24
C SER A 398 -22.04 -20.35 -7.93
N LEU A 399 -21.22 -20.44 -8.97
CA LEU A 399 -20.76 -19.28 -9.73
C LEU A 399 -21.89 -18.64 -10.54
N ALA A 400 -22.76 -19.46 -11.12
CA ALA A 400 -23.96 -19.02 -11.83
C ALA A 400 -24.94 -18.31 -10.88
N ALA A 401 -25.10 -18.81 -9.65
CA ALA A 401 -25.91 -18.16 -8.62
C ALA A 401 -25.35 -16.78 -8.22
N LEU A 402 -24.02 -16.66 -8.06
CA LEU A 402 -23.37 -15.36 -7.81
C LEU A 402 -23.63 -14.36 -8.95
N VAL A 403 -23.45 -14.79 -10.21
CA VAL A 403 -23.72 -13.93 -11.38
C VAL A 403 -25.20 -13.54 -11.47
N LYS A 404 -26.11 -14.45 -11.14
CA LYS A 404 -27.55 -14.14 -11.05
C LYS A 404 -27.80 -13.03 -10.02
N ALA A 405 -27.23 -13.13 -8.82
CA ALA A 405 -27.35 -12.12 -7.78
C ALA A 405 -26.74 -10.76 -8.19
N LEU A 406 -25.59 -10.78 -8.90
CA LEU A 406 -24.97 -9.58 -9.47
C LEU A 406 -25.88 -8.89 -10.49
N ASN A 407 -26.53 -9.67 -11.37
CA ASN A 407 -27.44 -9.16 -12.39
C ASN A 407 -28.76 -8.66 -11.80
N GLU A 408 -29.29 -9.34 -10.78
CA GLU A 408 -30.45 -8.88 -10.02
C GLU A 408 -30.18 -7.53 -9.37
N ARG A 409 -29.01 -7.35 -8.74
CA ARG A 409 -28.58 -6.05 -8.20
C ARG A 409 -28.44 -4.98 -9.28
N ALA A 410 -27.88 -5.34 -10.44
CA ALA A 410 -27.69 -4.40 -11.55
C ALA A 410 -29.02 -4.01 -12.23
N GLY A 411 -30.10 -4.78 -12.02
CA GLY A 411 -31.39 -4.61 -12.71
C GLY A 411 -31.35 -4.94 -14.20
N ARG A 412 -30.27 -5.58 -14.67
CA ARG A 412 -30.02 -5.95 -16.07
C ARG A 412 -28.94 -7.04 -16.15
N GLU A 413 -28.86 -7.72 -17.29
CA GLU A 413 -27.79 -8.69 -17.55
C GLU A 413 -26.44 -8.02 -17.86
N GLN A 414 -25.74 -7.55 -16.84
CA GLN A 414 -24.44 -6.90 -16.96
C GLN A 414 -23.27 -7.88 -16.84
N TRP A 415 -23.40 -8.88 -15.99
CA TRP A 415 -22.37 -9.82 -15.59
C TRP A 415 -22.56 -11.19 -16.23
N ALA A 416 -21.46 -11.86 -16.49
CA ALA A 416 -21.36 -13.26 -16.87
C ALA A 416 -20.21 -13.93 -16.14
N TYR A 417 -20.18 -15.26 -16.15
CA TYR A 417 -19.05 -16.06 -15.67
C TYR A 417 -18.38 -16.78 -16.83
N VAL A 418 -17.10 -17.12 -16.67
CA VAL A 418 -16.38 -18.00 -17.59
C VAL A 418 -16.77 -19.44 -17.28
N PRO A 419 -17.36 -20.20 -18.23
CA PRO A 419 -17.70 -21.59 -18.01
C PRO A 419 -16.48 -22.45 -17.69
N SER A 420 -16.72 -23.51 -16.91
CA SER A 420 -15.74 -24.57 -16.69
C SER A 420 -15.27 -25.15 -18.03
N PRO A 421 -13.97 -25.41 -18.19
CA PRO A 421 -13.46 -26.02 -19.41
C PRO A 421 -13.78 -27.52 -19.45
N SER A 422 -13.75 -28.09 -20.64
CA SER A 422 -13.92 -29.52 -20.91
C SER A 422 -12.91 -30.40 -20.16
N LYS A 423 -11.73 -29.85 -19.85
CA LYS A 423 -10.68 -30.49 -19.05
C LYS A 423 -10.61 -29.87 -17.65
N VAL A 424 -11.19 -30.56 -16.69
CA VAL A 424 -11.08 -30.25 -15.25
C VAL A 424 -10.17 -31.26 -14.53
N PRO A 425 -9.60 -30.92 -13.37
CA PRO A 425 -8.83 -31.87 -12.57
C PRO A 425 -9.67 -33.10 -12.21
N ALA A 426 -9.03 -34.28 -12.21
CA ALA A 426 -9.70 -35.55 -11.88
C ALA A 426 -10.14 -35.62 -10.41
N SER A 427 -9.46 -34.88 -9.52
CA SER A 427 -9.82 -34.73 -8.12
C SER A 427 -9.56 -33.28 -7.72
N GLU A 428 -10.63 -32.55 -7.42
CA GLU A 428 -10.56 -31.15 -7.00
C GLU A 428 -10.73 -31.00 -5.48
N ASP A 429 -10.30 -29.85 -4.97
CA ASP A 429 -10.72 -29.37 -3.65
C ASP A 429 -12.19 -28.91 -3.69
N VAL A 430 -12.82 -28.74 -2.51
CA VAL A 430 -14.18 -28.17 -2.42
C VAL A 430 -14.23 -26.70 -2.80
N ILE A 431 -13.06 -26.04 -2.89
CA ILE A 431 -12.88 -24.68 -3.38
C ILE A 431 -12.18 -24.72 -4.74
N ARG A 432 -12.59 -23.82 -5.64
CA ARG A 432 -11.97 -23.59 -6.95
C ARG A 432 -11.75 -22.10 -7.20
N LEU A 433 -11.03 -21.86 -8.30
CA LEU A 433 -10.87 -20.56 -8.92
C LEU A 433 -11.98 -20.33 -9.96
N ALA A 434 -12.33 -19.08 -10.18
CA ALA A 434 -13.32 -18.68 -11.16
C ALA A 434 -13.03 -17.29 -11.75
N PHE A 435 -13.73 -16.96 -12.84
CA PHE A 435 -13.77 -15.61 -13.38
C PHE A 435 -15.22 -15.15 -13.56
N VAL A 436 -15.51 -13.93 -13.13
CA VAL A 436 -16.70 -13.17 -13.55
C VAL A 436 -16.27 -11.93 -14.32
N TYR A 437 -17.12 -11.49 -15.24
CA TYR A 437 -16.79 -10.37 -16.12
C TYR A 437 -18.04 -9.59 -16.55
N GLN A 438 -17.82 -8.37 -17.01
CA GLN A 438 -18.89 -7.53 -17.55
C GLN A 438 -19.01 -7.72 -19.06
N LYS A 439 -20.16 -8.25 -19.52
CA LYS A 439 -20.42 -8.64 -20.92
C LYS A 439 -20.23 -7.51 -21.93
N GLY A 440 -20.42 -6.26 -21.51
CA GLY A 440 -20.26 -5.08 -22.37
C GLY A 440 -18.85 -4.50 -22.41
N LYS A 441 -17.90 -5.03 -21.64
CA LYS A 441 -16.52 -4.51 -21.55
C LYS A 441 -15.49 -5.48 -22.13
N VAL A 442 -15.72 -6.79 -21.96
CA VAL A 442 -14.80 -7.85 -22.38
C VAL A 442 -15.56 -9.12 -22.77
N GLU A 443 -14.93 -9.95 -23.58
CA GLU A 443 -15.36 -11.32 -23.86
C GLU A 443 -14.19 -12.32 -23.67
N PRO A 444 -14.46 -13.56 -23.23
CA PRO A 444 -13.47 -14.62 -23.21
C PRO A 444 -13.13 -15.08 -24.63
N VAL A 445 -11.84 -15.26 -24.91
CA VAL A 445 -11.33 -15.82 -26.17
C VAL A 445 -11.07 -17.31 -25.98
N GLY A 446 -11.94 -18.14 -26.56
CA GLY A 446 -11.85 -19.60 -26.45
C GLY A 446 -12.14 -20.11 -25.04
N GLU A 447 -11.91 -21.42 -24.85
CA GLU A 447 -12.11 -22.11 -23.58
C GLU A 447 -11.02 -21.78 -22.56
N SER A 448 -11.39 -21.70 -21.28
CA SER A 448 -10.45 -21.52 -20.17
C SER A 448 -9.51 -22.73 -20.02
N ARG A 449 -8.40 -22.57 -19.30
CA ARG A 449 -7.37 -23.62 -19.14
C ARG A 449 -7.02 -23.78 -17.68
N ILE A 450 -6.98 -25.03 -17.20
CA ILE A 450 -6.57 -25.37 -15.83
C ILE A 450 -5.23 -26.11 -15.86
N LEU A 451 -4.32 -25.78 -14.94
CA LEU A 451 -3.08 -26.54 -14.71
C LEU A 451 -3.40 -27.88 -14.01
N THR A 452 -3.86 -28.86 -14.77
CA THR A 452 -4.26 -30.18 -14.24
C THR A 452 -3.07 -31.12 -14.07
N GLY A 453 -3.11 -31.96 -13.03
CA GLY A 453 -2.14 -33.05 -12.83
C GLY A 453 -0.73 -32.60 -12.41
N ASN A 454 -0.54 -31.34 -12.06
CA ASN A 454 0.74 -30.86 -11.54
C ASN A 454 0.90 -31.29 -10.08
N LYS A 455 1.96 -32.05 -9.79
CA LYS A 455 2.26 -32.60 -8.45
C LYS A 455 2.39 -31.56 -7.33
N GLU A 456 2.69 -30.30 -7.65
CA GLU A 456 2.84 -29.23 -6.65
C GLU A 456 1.49 -28.58 -6.30
N PHE A 457 0.46 -28.77 -7.13
CA PHE A 457 -0.89 -28.26 -6.89
C PHE A 457 -1.85 -29.37 -6.45
N THR A 458 -1.91 -30.47 -7.20
CA THR A 458 -2.91 -31.51 -7.00
C THR A 458 -2.85 -32.10 -5.58
N GLY A 459 -3.95 -31.91 -4.83
CA GLY A 459 -4.09 -32.36 -3.44
C GLY A 459 -3.52 -31.40 -2.38
N TYR A 460 -2.97 -30.25 -2.78
CA TYR A 460 -2.34 -29.29 -1.87
C TYR A 460 -2.84 -27.85 -2.02
N ALA A 461 -3.16 -27.42 -3.23
CA ALA A 461 -3.63 -26.07 -3.53
C ALA A 461 -4.55 -26.11 -4.75
N ARG A 462 -5.18 -24.97 -5.05
CA ARG A 462 -6.18 -24.90 -6.11
C ARG A 462 -5.43 -24.75 -7.42
N GLU A 463 -5.73 -25.62 -8.37
CA GLU A 463 -5.09 -25.61 -9.68
C GLU A 463 -5.33 -24.26 -10.39
N PRO A 464 -4.26 -23.57 -10.85
CA PRO A 464 -4.37 -22.30 -11.57
C PRO A 464 -5.32 -22.35 -12.77
N LEU A 465 -6.12 -21.29 -12.92
CA LEU A 465 -7.11 -21.13 -13.99
C LEU A 465 -6.74 -19.93 -14.85
N GLY A 466 -6.54 -20.14 -16.14
CA GLY A 466 -6.24 -19.09 -17.10
C GLY A 466 -7.36 -18.88 -18.13
N GLN A 467 -7.58 -17.62 -18.49
CA GLN A 467 -8.51 -17.22 -19.54
C GLN A 467 -7.86 -16.12 -20.40
N GLU A 468 -7.99 -16.23 -21.71
CA GLU A 468 -7.65 -15.18 -22.66
C GLU A 468 -8.84 -14.23 -22.83
N TRP A 469 -8.58 -12.94 -22.89
CA TRP A 469 -9.61 -11.90 -22.91
C TRP A 469 -9.44 -10.97 -24.09
N ARG A 470 -10.57 -10.51 -24.62
CA ARG A 470 -10.65 -9.46 -25.62
C ARG A 470 -11.51 -8.33 -25.09
N ALA A 471 -11.03 -7.09 -25.21
CA ALA A 471 -11.84 -5.92 -24.88
C ALA A 471 -12.90 -5.68 -25.95
N LEU A 472 -14.04 -5.13 -25.55
CA LEU A 472 -15.13 -4.74 -26.43
C LEU A 472 -15.21 -3.21 -26.50
N ASP A 473 -15.57 -2.67 -27.67
CA ASP A 473 -15.95 -1.27 -27.78
C ASP A 473 -17.41 -1.03 -27.37
N ALA A 474 -17.87 0.22 -27.45
CA ALA A 474 -19.23 0.59 -27.07
C ALA A 474 -20.33 -0.06 -27.95
N ALA A 475 -19.98 -0.55 -29.14
CA ALA A 475 -20.88 -1.28 -30.03
C ALA A 475 -20.84 -2.81 -29.78
N GLY A 476 -19.99 -3.26 -28.85
CA GLY A 476 -19.78 -4.68 -28.56
C GLY A 476 -18.84 -5.37 -29.53
N ALA A 477 -18.06 -4.64 -30.33
CA ALA A 477 -17.11 -5.23 -31.26
C ALA A 477 -15.73 -5.48 -30.58
N PRO A 478 -15.07 -6.62 -30.87
CA PRO A 478 -13.71 -6.91 -30.42
C PRO A 478 -12.69 -5.82 -30.76
N ARG A 479 -11.87 -5.42 -29.79
CA ARG A 479 -10.77 -4.45 -29.98
C ARG A 479 -9.52 -4.76 -29.15
N GLY A 480 -8.41 -4.15 -29.56
CA GLY A 480 -7.12 -4.23 -28.89
C GLY A 480 -6.47 -5.61 -28.96
N GLU A 481 -5.34 -5.76 -28.28
CA GLU A 481 -4.59 -7.01 -28.15
C GLU A 481 -5.31 -8.00 -27.22
N VAL A 482 -5.15 -9.31 -27.47
CA VAL A 482 -5.57 -10.35 -26.52
C VAL A 482 -4.59 -10.38 -25.37
N PHE A 483 -5.09 -10.43 -24.15
CA PHE A 483 -4.26 -10.66 -22.97
C PHE A 483 -4.80 -11.85 -22.18
N ALA A 484 -3.91 -12.56 -21.49
CA ALA A 484 -4.25 -13.65 -20.60
C ALA A 484 -4.28 -13.17 -19.15
N VAL A 485 -5.25 -13.67 -18.40
CA VAL A 485 -5.30 -13.54 -16.94
C VAL A 485 -5.30 -14.94 -16.35
N VAL A 486 -4.37 -15.21 -15.43
CA VAL A 486 -4.20 -16.49 -14.75
C VAL A 486 -4.44 -16.30 -13.26
N ALA A 487 -5.58 -16.79 -12.79
CA ALA A 487 -5.92 -16.87 -11.39
C ALA A 487 -5.13 -17.97 -10.69
N ASN A 488 -4.72 -17.74 -9.44
CA ASN A 488 -4.09 -18.74 -8.59
C ASN A 488 -4.51 -18.59 -7.12
N HIS A 489 -4.38 -19.68 -6.36
CA HIS A 489 -4.51 -19.66 -4.91
C HIS A 489 -3.55 -20.69 -4.32
N PHE A 490 -2.39 -20.22 -3.88
CA PHE A 490 -1.29 -21.06 -3.40
C PHE A 490 -1.59 -21.69 -2.04
N LYS A 491 -0.78 -22.69 -1.64
CA LYS A 491 -0.94 -23.37 -0.36
C LYS A 491 -0.87 -22.38 0.81
N SER A 492 -1.92 -22.35 1.64
CA SER A 492 -1.96 -21.54 2.86
C SER A 492 -0.79 -21.81 3.82
N LYS A 493 -0.34 -20.74 4.50
CA LYS A 493 0.68 -20.75 5.57
C LYS A 493 0.22 -21.42 6.88
N GLY A 494 -1.08 -21.70 7.04
CA GLY A 494 -1.66 -22.14 8.32
C GLY A 494 -1.41 -23.60 8.72
N SER A 495 -1.07 -24.48 7.77
CA SER A 495 -0.88 -25.91 8.03
C SER A 495 0.11 -26.54 7.06
N LEU A 496 0.99 -27.45 7.52
CA LEU A 496 1.97 -28.13 6.67
C LEU A 496 1.31 -29.12 5.71
N ALA A 497 1.75 -29.11 4.45
CA ALA A 497 1.42 -30.14 3.49
C ALA A 497 2.16 -31.44 3.81
N SER A 498 1.47 -32.58 3.73
CA SER A 498 2.00 -33.88 4.11
C SER A 498 3.22 -34.33 3.28
N ALA A 499 3.26 -33.99 1.99
CA ALA A 499 4.39 -34.31 1.12
C ALA A 499 5.60 -33.38 1.28
N TYR A 500 5.46 -32.30 2.04
CA TYR A 500 6.53 -31.34 2.34
C TYR A 500 6.75 -31.28 3.87
N PRO A 501 7.19 -32.39 4.49
CA PRO A 501 7.41 -32.41 5.93
C PRO A 501 8.49 -31.41 6.33
N ASN A 502 8.30 -30.76 7.49
CA ASN A 502 9.23 -29.77 8.04
C ASN A 502 9.45 -28.53 7.16
N ASP A 503 8.53 -28.21 6.25
CA ASP A 503 8.56 -26.98 5.45
C ASP A 503 8.00 -25.79 6.23
N SER A 504 8.63 -25.47 7.36
CA SER A 504 8.27 -24.32 8.20
C SER A 504 9.43 -23.33 8.24
N ASP A 505 9.13 -22.07 7.99
CA ASP A 505 10.09 -20.97 8.03
C ASP A 505 9.62 -19.90 9.06
N PRO A 506 10.50 -19.38 9.93
CA PRO A 506 10.12 -18.45 10.99
C PRO A 506 9.56 -17.11 10.48
N TYR A 507 9.89 -16.71 9.25
CA TYR A 507 9.46 -15.44 8.67
C TYR A 507 8.44 -15.62 7.54
N GLN A 508 8.59 -16.70 6.76
CA GLN A 508 7.74 -16.98 5.60
C GLN A 508 6.54 -17.88 5.93
N GLY A 509 6.54 -18.54 7.09
CA GLY A 509 5.50 -19.45 7.55
C GLY A 509 5.61 -20.85 6.95
N ASN A 510 4.56 -21.67 7.08
CA ASN A 510 4.57 -23.02 6.54
C ASN A 510 4.48 -23.02 5.00
N ASN A 511 4.94 -24.11 4.41
CA ASN A 511 4.89 -24.44 2.99
C ASN A 511 5.68 -23.49 2.08
N ASN A 512 6.76 -22.87 2.56
CA ASN A 512 7.53 -21.94 1.74
C ASN A 512 8.17 -22.64 0.52
N ARG A 513 8.76 -23.84 0.71
CA ARG A 513 9.34 -24.62 -0.39
C ARG A 513 8.27 -25.09 -1.36
N LEU A 514 7.12 -25.53 -0.86
CA LEU A 514 5.99 -25.92 -1.72
C LEU A 514 5.45 -24.71 -2.51
N ARG A 515 5.21 -23.56 -1.87
CA ARG A 515 4.77 -22.34 -2.57
C ARG A 515 5.78 -21.86 -3.60
N THR A 516 7.08 -22.01 -3.32
CA THR A 516 8.14 -21.71 -4.30
C THR A 516 8.11 -22.66 -5.50
N ALA A 517 7.83 -23.95 -5.26
CA ALA A 517 7.63 -24.92 -6.35
C ALA A 517 6.36 -24.61 -7.16
N GLN A 518 5.26 -24.20 -6.49
CA GLN A 518 4.02 -23.74 -7.11
C GLN A 518 4.24 -22.50 -7.98
N ALA A 519 5.02 -21.53 -7.52
CA ALA A 519 5.43 -20.35 -8.29
C ALA A 519 6.14 -20.73 -9.59
N LYS A 520 7.13 -21.62 -9.51
CA LYS A 520 7.89 -22.09 -10.69
C LYS A 520 6.99 -22.84 -11.66
N ALA A 521 6.12 -23.73 -11.14
CA ALA A 521 5.17 -24.47 -11.94
C ALA A 521 4.15 -23.55 -12.64
N LEU A 522 3.65 -22.53 -11.93
CA LEU A 522 2.73 -21.52 -12.48
C LEU A 522 3.40 -20.73 -13.62
N ALA A 523 4.60 -20.21 -13.42
CA ALA A 523 5.31 -19.43 -14.43
C ALA A 523 5.65 -20.27 -15.67
N GLN A 524 6.12 -21.51 -15.46
CA GLN A 524 6.37 -22.45 -16.55
C GLN A 524 5.10 -22.73 -17.34
N TRP A 525 4.01 -23.09 -16.65
CA TRP A 525 2.75 -23.39 -17.31
C TRP A 525 2.19 -22.18 -18.07
N ALA A 526 2.21 -20.99 -17.47
CA ALA A 526 1.76 -19.76 -18.13
C ALA A 526 2.58 -19.49 -19.41
N LYS A 527 3.90 -19.71 -19.38
CA LYS A 527 4.75 -19.60 -20.57
C LYS A 527 4.40 -20.64 -21.64
N GLU A 528 4.13 -21.89 -21.25
CA GLU A 528 3.72 -22.95 -22.16
C GLU A 528 2.35 -22.68 -22.81
N GLN A 529 1.39 -22.13 -22.05
CA GLN A 529 0.04 -21.84 -22.54
C GLN A 529 -0.04 -20.56 -23.38
N TYR A 530 0.68 -19.51 -22.99
CA TYR A 530 0.46 -18.17 -23.54
C TYR A 530 1.68 -17.62 -24.28
N GLY A 531 2.87 -18.22 -24.15
CA GLY A 531 4.10 -17.75 -24.77
C GLY A 531 4.49 -16.35 -24.27
N ASN A 532 4.78 -15.44 -25.21
CA ASN A 532 5.12 -14.05 -24.90
C ASN A 532 3.89 -13.12 -24.93
N ARG A 533 2.67 -13.66 -25.00
CA ARG A 533 1.45 -12.82 -24.95
C ARG A 533 1.40 -12.05 -23.64
N PRO A 534 0.77 -10.86 -23.61
CA PRO A 534 0.52 -10.15 -22.37
C PRO A 534 -0.21 -11.05 -21.37
N THR A 535 0.45 -11.38 -20.26
CA THR A 535 -0.06 -12.30 -19.25
C THR A 535 0.03 -11.70 -17.87
N PHE A 536 -1.11 -11.62 -17.19
CA PHE A 536 -1.25 -11.24 -15.79
C PHE A 536 -1.42 -12.51 -14.94
N LEU A 537 -0.56 -12.69 -13.94
CA LEU A 537 -0.76 -13.65 -12.86
C LEU A 537 -1.43 -12.91 -11.70
N VAL A 538 -2.63 -13.34 -11.33
CA VAL A 538 -3.48 -12.71 -10.32
C VAL A 538 -3.90 -13.75 -9.30
N GLY A 539 -4.09 -13.37 -8.05
CA GLY A 539 -4.59 -14.29 -7.02
C GLY A 539 -4.01 -14.05 -5.65
N ASP A 540 -4.42 -14.92 -4.72
CA ASP A 540 -3.80 -15.08 -3.42
C ASP A 540 -2.60 -16.03 -3.52
N PHE A 541 -1.40 -15.44 -3.60
CA PHE A 541 -0.14 -16.20 -3.66
C PHE A 541 0.26 -16.75 -2.30
N ASN A 542 -0.50 -16.45 -1.23
CA ASN A 542 -0.20 -16.79 0.15
C ASN A 542 1.26 -16.46 0.51
N SER A 543 1.82 -15.41 -0.08
CA SER A 543 3.24 -15.05 0.03
C SER A 543 3.41 -13.53 0.00
N TYR A 544 4.20 -13.01 0.94
CA TYR A 544 4.50 -11.58 1.01
C TYR A 544 5.47 -11.16 -0.10
N SER A 545 5.52 -9.86 -0.41
CA SER A 545 6.12 -9.36 -1.67
C SER A 545 7.61 -9.65 -1.86
N ALA A 546 8.35 -9.93 -0.79
CA ALA A 546 9.79 -10.24 -0.82
C ALA A 546 10.08 -11.71 -0.48
N GLU A 547 9.06 -12.55 -0.34
CA GLU A 547 9.21 -13.98 -0.06
C GLU A 547 9.60 -14.78 -1.32
N ASP A 548 10.25 -15.92 -1.10
CA ASP A 548 10.82 -16.77 -2.14
C ASP A 548 9.83 -17.11 -3.29
N PRO A 549 8.52 -17.37 -3.05
CA PRO A 549 7.58 -17.65 -4.13
C PRO A 549 7.36 -16.45 -5.07
N ILE A 550 7.30 -15.22 -4.53
CA ILE A 550 7.14 -14.01 -5.34
C ILE A 550 8.44 -13.71 -6.09
N LEU A 551 9.59 -13.89 -5.45
CA LEU A 551 10.89 -13.72 -6.11
C LEU A 551 11.10 -14.74 -7.23
N ALA A 552 10.66 -15.99 -7.06
CA ALA A 552 10.71 -16.99 -8.11
C ALA A 552 9.88 -16.62 -9.35
N LEU A 553 8.74 -15.94 -9.18
CA LEU A 553 7.96 -15.40 -10.30
C LEU A 553 8.67 -14.22 -10.97
N ARG A 554 9.33 -13.36 -10.19
CA ARG A 554 10.13 -12.25 -10.70
C ARG A 554 11.32 -12.74 -11.53
N ASP A 555 12.04 -13.73 -11.05
CA ASP A 555 13.12 -14.39 -11.78
C ASP A 555 12.62 -15.05 -13.08
N ALA A 556 11.34 -15.46 -13.11
CA ALA A 556 10.68 -15.98 -14.30
C ALA A 556 10.15 -14.89 -15.26
N GLY A 557 10.43 -13.61 -15.00
CA GLY A 557 10.08 -12.48 -15.88
C GLY A 557 8.73 -11.83 -15.56
N TYR A 558 8.18 -12.02 -14.36
CA TYR A 558 6.93 -11.37 -13.93
C TYR A 558 7.19 -10.25 -12.92
N SER A 559 6.87 -9.02 -13.30
CA SER A 559 7.03 -7.84 -12.44
C SER A 559 5.77 -7.55 -11.63
N LYS A 560 5.92 -7.11 -10.38
CA LYS A 560 4.78 -6.69 -9.54
C LYS A 560 4.13 -5.43 -10.13
N VAL A 561 2.81 -5.44 -10.28
CA VAL A 561 2.12 -4.31 -10.89
C VAL A 561 2.11 -3.07 -9.99
N ARG A 562 1.87 -3.24 -8.69
CA ARG A 562 1.79 -2.14 -7.72
C ARG A 562 3.08 -1.32 -7.61
N ASP A 563 4.25 -1.98 -7.63
CA ASP A 563 5.54 -1.31 -7.45
C ASP A 563 5.81 -0.25 -8.52
N SER A 564 5.30 -0.45 -9.73
CA SER A 564 5.49 0.47 -10.87
C SER A 564 4.75 1.81 -10.75
N ILE A 565 3.85 1.96 -9.77
CA ILE A 565 3.01 3.16 -9.61
C ILE A 565 3.13 3.80 -8.22
N GLY A 566 4.07 3.33 -7.39
CA GLY A 566 4.45 4.01 -6.13
C GLY A 566 3.42 4.00 -5.01
N ARG A 567 2.49 3.04 -4.97
CA ARG A 567 1.45 2.95 -3.92
C ARG A 567 1.86 2.08 -2.72
N ALA A 568 1.46 2.51 -1.53
CA ALA A 568 1.73 1.84 -0.26
C ALA A 568 0.59 0.92 0.24
N ASP A 569 -0.55 0.85 -0.45
CA ASP A 569 -1.71 0.07 0.02
C ASP A 569 -1.44 -1.44 0.11
N HIS A 570 -2.12 -2.09 1.04
CA HIS A 570 -1.89 -3.48 1.47
C HIS A 570 -3.12 -4.35 1.29
N SER A 571 -2.95 -5.58 0.80
CA SER A 571 -4.06 -6.51 0.62
C SER A 571 -4.43 -7.34 1.85
N TYR A 572 -3.54 -7.37 2.86
CA TYR A 572 -3.67 -8.26 4.01
C TYR A 572 -3.05 -7.67 5.28
N GLN A 573 -3.52 -8.13 6.44
CA GLN A 573 -2.86 -7.92 7.73
C GLN A 573 -2.85 -9.19 8.57
N PHE A 574 -1.75 -9.42 9.28
CA PHE A 574 -1.62 -10.55 10.21
C PHE A 574 -0.74 -10.16 11.38
N GLY A 575 -1.12 -10.56 12.59
CA GLY A 575 -0.34 -10.29 13.81
C GLY A 575 -0.14 -8.80 14.09
N GLY A 576 -1.04 -7.95 13.58
CA GLY A 576 -0.93 -6.50 13.69
C GLY A 576 0.06 -5.84 12.74
N ALA A 577 0.56 -6.56 11.74
CA ALA A 577 1.41 -6.01 10.70
C ALA A 577 0.74 -6.10 9.32
N VAL A 578 0.86 -5.03 8.52
CA VAL A 578 0.28 -4.95 7.18
C VAL A 578 1.26 -5.44 6.11
N GLY A 579 0.73 -6.08 5.06
CA GLY A 579 1.51 -6.59 3.93
C GLY A 579 0.59 -7.00 2.77
N SER A 580 1.09 -7.75 1.79
CA SER A 580 0.23 -8.22 0.69
C SER A 580 0.47 -9.67 0.34
N LEU A 581 -0.61 -10.45 0.33
CA LEU A 581 -0.64 -11.83 -0.13
C LEU A 581 -1.29 -11.94 -1.51
N ASP A 582 -2.25 -11.06 -1.78
CA ASP A 582 -2.87 -10.90 -3.09
C ASP A 582 -2.03 -9.99 -3.96
N HIS A 583 -1.66 -10.47 -5.15
CA HIS A 583 -0.82 -9.73 -6.09
C HIS A 583 -1.40 -9.76 -7.50
N VAL A 584 -1.02 -8.75 -8.28
CA VAL A 584 -1.04 -8.83 -9.74
C VAL A 584 0.39 -8.71 -10.23
N LEU A 585 0.90 -9.76 -10.88
CA LEU A 585 2.18 -9.75 -11.55
C LEU A 585 1.98 -9.79 -13.06
N ALA A 586 2.80 -9.04 -13.79
CA ALA A 586 2.70 -8.92 -15.24
C ALA A 586 4.05 -9.30 -15.87
N ASN A 587 4.01 -10.13 -16.91
CA ASN A 587 5.16 -10.28 -17.79
C ASN A 587 5.42 -8.96 -18.55
N ASP A 588 6.57 -8.83 -19.21
CA ASP A 588 6.95 -7.58 -19.90
C ASP A 588 5.88 -7.06 -20.87
N ALA A 589 5.18 -7.97 -21.57
CA ALA A 589 4.11 -7.60 -22.49
C ALA A 589 2.87 -7.04 -21.77
N ALA A 590 2.39 -7.71 -20.71
CA ALA A 590 1.30 -7.19 -19.88
C ALA A 590 1.69 -5.91 -19.14
N ARG A 591 2.97 -5.77 -18.77
CA ARG A 591 3.48 -4.59 -18.07
C ARG A 591 3.32 -3.32 -18.90
N ARG A 592 3.55 -3.38 -20.22
CA ARG A 592 3.32 -2.26 -21.16
C ARG A 592 1.85 -1.87 -21.29
N MET A 593 0.93 -2.78 -20.95
CA MET A 593 -0.50 -2.49 -20.98
C MET A 593 -1.00 -1.80 -19.71
N VAL A 594 -0.26 -1.83 -18.60
CA VAL A 594 -0.80 -1.32 -17.34
C VAL A 594 -0.94 0.21 -17.36
N ALA A 595 -2.15 0.70 -17.11
CA ALA A 595 -2.46 2.12 -16.97
C ALA A 595 -2.35 2.63 -15.52
N GLY A 596 -2.55 1.73 -14.55
CA GLY A 596 -2.61 2.05 -13.13
C GLY A 596 -3.05 0.85 -12.31
N ALA A 597 -3.03 0.98 -10.99
CA ALA A 597 -3.45 -0.05 -10.05
C ALA A 597 -3.86 0.55 -8.69
N ASP A 598 -4.66 -0.19 -7.94
CA ASP A 598 -5.11 0.17 -6.60
C ASP A 598 -5.40 -1.12 -5.81
N VAL A 599 -5.25 -1.05 -4.49
CA VAL A 599 -5.77 -2.06 -3.57
C VAL A 599 -6.93 -1.44 -2.83
N TRP A 600 -8.15 -1.91 -3.07
CA TRP A 600 -9.31 -1.33 -2.39
C TRP A 600 -9.42 -1.91 -0.99
N SER A 601 -8.95 -1.15 0.00
CA SER A 601 -8.96 -1.55 1.41
C SER A 601 -10.37 -1.60 2.00
N VAL A 602 -11.15 -2.58 1.58
CA VAL A 602 -12.57 -2.75 1.93
C VAL A 602 -12.79 -3.88 2.94
N ASN A 603 -11.81 -4.75 3.15
CA ASN A 603 -11.90 -6.02 3.85
C ASN A 603 -10.82 -6.19 4.93
N ALA A 604 -9.55 -6.33 4.54
CA ALA A 604 -8.49 -6.79 5.45
C ALA A 604 -8.24 -5.82 6.61
N MET A 605 -8.40 -4.52 6.36
CA MET A 605 -8.22 -3.48 7.37
C MET A 605 -9.40 -3.37 8.35
N GLU A 606 -10.55 -3.98 8.04
CA GLU A 606 -11.74 -3.98 8.89
C GLU A 606 -11.68 -5.08 9.95
N SER A 607 -12.29 -4.82 11.11
CA SER A 607 -12.44 -5.83 12.16
C SER A 607 -13.33 -6.99 11.68
N PRO A 608 -13.05 -8.25 12.06
CA PRO A 608 -13.91 -9.39 11.75
C PRO A 608 -15.33 -9.26 12.33
N ALA A 609 -15.57 -8.34 13.28
CA ALA A 609 -16.90 -8.07 13.81
C ALA A 609 -17.91 -7.57 12.77
N PHE A 610 -17.44 -6.97 11.66
CA PHE A 610 -18.28 -6.50 10.56
C PHE A 610 -18.67 -7.62 9.57
N GLU A 611 -18.03 -8.79 9.66
CA GLU A 611 -18.22 -9.91 8.74
C GLU A 611 -19.56 -10.61 8.99
N TYR A 612 -20.18 -11.18 7.95
CA TYR A 612 -21.45 -11.91 8.09
C TYR A 612 -21.35 -13.07 9.09
N SER A 613 -20.18 -13.71 9.16
CA SER A 613 -19.88 -14.87 9.99
C SER A 613 -19.89 -14.57 11.48
N ARG A 614 -19.77 -13.28 11.86
CA ARG A 614 -19.83 -12.78 13.25
C ARG A 614 -21.10 -11.97 13.51
N ASN A 615 -22.04 -11.98 12.57
CA ASN A 615 -23.30 -11.28 12.72
C ASN A 615 -24.02 -11.74 13.99
N ASN A 616 -24.48 -10.79 14.80
CA ASN A 616 -25.19 -11.02 16.06
C ASN A 616 -24.38 -11.80 17.13
N TYR A 617 -23.05 -11.84 17.04
CA TYR A 617 -22.22 -12.42 18.10
C TYR A 617 -22.20 -11.54 19.36
N ASN A 618 -22.53 -10.26 19.21
CA ASN A 618 -22.63 -9.28 20.26
C ASN A 618 -23.95 -8.50 20.12
N VAL A 619 -24.44 -7.90 21.20
CA VAL A 619 -25.62 -7.03 21.20
C VAL A 619 -25.48 -5.86 20.22
N LYS A 620 -24.24 -5.39 20.01
CA LYS A 620 -23.91 -4.36 19.04
C LYS A 620 -23.95 -4.93 17.62
N GLN A 621 -24.99 -4.55 16.88
CA GLN A 621 -25.14 -4.95 15.49
C GLN A 621 -24.19 -4.15 14.59
N LEU A 622 -23.14 -4.82 14.14
CA LEU A 622 -22.12 -4.23 13.27
C LEU A 622 -22.24 -4.67 11.82
N TRP A 623 -23.03 -5.70 11.50
CA TRP A 623 -23.23 -6.10 10.11
C TRP A 623 -24.12 -5.09 9.36
N ASP A 624 -23.79 -4.85 8.09
CA ASP A 624 -24.61 -4.12 7.13
C ASP A 624 -24.55 -4.78 5.73
N GLY A 625 -25.40 -4.33 4.81
CA GLY A 625 -25.39 -4.81 3.42
C GLY A 625 -24.28 -4.22 2.53
N GLY A 626 -23.39 -3.41 3.10
CA GLY A 626 -22.30 -2.74 2.40
C GLY A 626 -21.12 -3.66 2.08
N PRO A 627 -20.15 -3.20 1.26
CA PRO A 627 -19.03 -4.03 0.80
C PRO A 627 -17.99 -4.30 1.90
N PHE A 628 -17.99 -3.51 2.98
CA PHE A 628 -16.95 -3.56 4.00
C PHE A 628 -16.96 -4.90 4.75
N ARG A 629 -15.78 -5.52 4.89
CA ARG A 629 -15.58 -6.85 5.50
C ARG A 629 -16.48 -7.93 4.88
N SER A 630 -16.57 -7.91 3.55
CA SER A 630 -17.11 -9.02 2.75
C SER A 630 -16.19 -10.25 2.72
N SER A 631 -14.89 -10.02 2.97
CA SER A 631 -13.81 -11.00 3.01
C SER A 631 -12.77 -10.58 4.05
N ASP A 632 -11.74 -11.39 4.26
CA ASP A 632 -10.52 -11.06 4.99
C ASP A 632 -9.37 -10.59 4.08
N HIS A 633 -9.56 -10.61 2.76
CA HIS A 633 -8.60 -10.13 1.75
C HIS A 633 -9.13 -8.90 1.00
N ASP A 634 -8.27 -7.89 0.77
CA ASP A 634 -8.62 -6.74 -0.06
C ASP A 634 -8.37 -7.04 -1.56
N PRO A 635 -9.31 -6.70 -2.46
CA PRO A 635 -9.11 -6.89 -3.88
C PRO A 635 -8.06 -5.93 -4.47
N VAL A 636 -7.28 -6.44 -5.42
CA VAL A 636 -6.29 -5.66 -6.19
C VAL A 636 -6.84 -5.41 -7.58
N LYS A 637 -7.00 -4.14 -7.98
CA LYS A 637 -7.53 -3.72 -9.29
C LYS A 637 -6.44 -3.08 -10.14
N VAL A 638 -6.37 -3.43 -11.42
CA VAL A 638 -5.38 -2.95 -12.40
C VAL A 638 -6.08 -2.45 -13.65
N GLY A 639 -5.71 -1.27 -14.13
CA GLY A 639 -6.13 -0.73 -15.42
C GLY A 639 -5.26 -1.25 -16.55
N VAL A 640 -5.88 -1.67 -17.66
CA VAL A 640 -5.22 -2.32 -18.80
C VAL A 640 -5.58 -1.59 -20.10
N ASN A 641 -4.58 -1.02 -20.76
CA ASN A 641 -4.59 -0.45 -22.10
C ASN A 641 -4.35 -1.56 -23.13
N VAL A 642 -5.38 -1.92 -23.89
CA VAL A 642 -5.26 -3.00 -24.88
C VAL A 642 -4.77 -2.52 -26.24
N GLY A 643 -4.54 -1.22 -26.41
CA GLY A 643 -4.00 -0.63 -27.64
C GLY A 643 -4.87 -0.92 -28.88
N LYS A 644 -4.23 -0.89 -30.06
CA LYS A 644 -4.75 -1.45 -31.33
C LYS A 644 -3.75 -2.55 -31.78
N ALA A 645 -4.22 -3.64 -32.41
CA ALA A 645 -3.45 -4.88 -32.63
C ALA A 645 -2.07 -4.71 -33.38
N PRO A 646 -0.95 -5.42 -33.03
CA PRO A 646 0.41 -5.20 -33.61
C PRO A 646 1.07 -6.32 -34.50
N GLN A 647 2.14 -6.00 -35.27
CA GLN A 647 3.06 -6.84 -36.14
C GLN A 647 4.59 -6.59 -35.82
N PRO A 648 5.62 -7.44 -36.20
CA PRO A 648 6.98 -7.50 -35.54
C PRO A 648 8.28 -6.99 -36.29
N PRO A 649 9.47 -6.71 -35.60
CA PRO A 649 10.73 -6.11 -36.16
C PRO A 649 12.14 -6.78 -35.82
N ARG A 650 13.31 -6.21 -36.26
CA ARG A 650 14.75 -6.58 -35.89
C ARG A 650 15.85 -5.43 -36.02
N PRO A 651 17.09 -5.53 -35.41
CA PRO A 651 17.94 -4.40 -34.88
C PRO A 651 19.46 -4.26 -35.30
N ARG A 652 20.22 -3.23 -34.80
CA ARG A 652 21.72 -3.12 -34.75
C ARG A 652 22.38 -2.21 -33.63
N PRO A 653 23.72 -2.29 -33.34
CA PRO A 653 24.47 -1.71 -32.17
C PRO A 653 25.51 -0.55 -32.43
N SER A 654 26.26 -0.13 -31.36
CA SER A 654 26.87 1.18 -30.91
C SER A 654 28.40 1.49 -31.08
N ASP A 655 28.85 2.76 -30.83
CA ASP A 655 30.26 3.29 -30.62
C ASP A 655 30.30 4.60 -29.72
N PRO A 656 31.44 5.25 -29.29
CA PRO A 656 31.89 5.25 -27.89
C PRO A 656 32.35 6.59 -27.22
N ASP A 657 31.95 7.79 -27.67
CA ASP A 657 32.40 9.09 -27.08
C ASP A 657 31.42 9.77 -26.09
N ALA A 658 30.44 9.03 -25.54
CA ALA A 658 29.46 9.52 -24.57
C ALA A 658 30.05 9.82 -23.17
N ALA A 659 30.79 10.93 -23.04
CA ALA A 659 31.28 11.44 -21.76
C ALA A 659 30.29 12.47 -21.17
N LYS A 660 29.39 11.94 -20.35
CA LYS A 660 28.29 12.59 -19.61
C LYS A 660 28.57 13.99 -19.06
N PRO A 661 27.54 14.87 -19.01
CA PRO A 661 27.64 16.23 -18.51
C PRO A 661 28.02 16.35 -17.00
N ILE A 662 28.86 17.35 -16.65
CA ILE A 662 29.35 17.66 -15.29
C ILE A 662 28.37 18.56 -14.53
N ALA A 663 27.79 18.09 -13.42
CA ALA A 663 26.85 18.85 -12.58
C ALA A 663 27.37 20.24 -12.16
N ASP A 664 26.54 21.28 -12.32
CA ASP A 664 26.87 22.67 -11.90
C ASP A 664 26.49 22.91 -10.43
N PRO A 665 27.32 23.64 -9.65
CA PRO A 665 27.04 23.98 -8.25
C PRO A 665 25.72 24.70 -7.98
N CYS A 666 25.07 25.29 -9.00
CA CYS A 666 23.79 25.99 -8.81
C CYS A 666 22.64 25.09 -8.29
N ILE A 667 22.73 23.76 -8.47
CA ILE A 667 21.65 22.84 -8.07
C ILE A 667 21.52 22.80 -6.56
N GLU A 668 22.65 22.70 -5.85
CA GLU A 668 22.69 22.64 -4.38
C GLU A 668 22.18 23.93 -3.74
N SER A 669 22.42 25.08 -4.40
CA SER A 669 21.92 26.38 -3.96
C SER A 669 20.48 26.67 -4.39
N GLY A 670 19.87 25.82 -5.23
CA GLY A 670 18.52 26.02 -5.76
C GLY A 670 18.40 27.18 -6.74
N THR A 671 19.51 27.65 -7.33
CA THR A 671 19.57 28.87 -8.16
C THR A 671 19.57 28.61 -9.66
N CYS A 672 19.63 27.35 -10.12
CA CYS A 672 19.63 27.05 -11.55
C CYS A 672 18.32 27.49 -12.23
N THR A 673 18.44 27.95 -13.47
CA THR A 673 17.31 28.24 -14.36
C THR A 673 17.00 27.07 -15.29
N ALA A 674 17.94 26.16 -15.51
CA ALA A 674 17.72 24.91 -16.24
C ALA A 674 18.11 23.72 -15.35
N TYR A 675 17.34 22.63 -15.42
CA TYR A 675 17.55 21.39 -14.68
C TYR A 675 17.43 20.19 -15.63
N PHE A 676 18.51 19.46 -15.86
CA PHE A 676 18.58 18.37 -16.83
C PHE A 676 18.40 17.01 -16.18
N VAL A 677 17.78 16.09 -16.91
CA VAL A 677 17.69 14.67 -16.57
C VAL A 677 18.30 13.87 -17.70
N ASP A 678 19.33 13.09 -17.39
CA ASP A 678 19.93 12.18 -18.38
C ASP A 678 19.27 10.79 -18.38
N ASP A 679 18.38 10.51 -17.42
CA ASP A 679 17.65 9.23 -17.35
C ASP A 679 16.25 9.44 -16.75
N LEU A 680 15.27 9.34 -17.62
CA LEU A 680 13.85 9.53 -17.33
C LEU A 680 13.29 8.52 -16.34
N ALA A 681 13.98 7.40 -16.05
CA ALA A 681 13.57 6.43 -15.03
C ALA A 681 13.89 6.89 -13.59
N THR A 682 14.87 7.80 -13.43
CA THR A 682 15.34 8.22 -12.10
C THR A 682 14.55 9.38 -11.50
N HIS A 683 13.78 10.11 -12.32
CA HIS A 683 12.96 11.27 -11.95
C HIS A 683 13.72 12.39 -11.21
N ARG A 684 15.05 12.39 -11.24
CA ARG A 684 15.89 13.36 -10.52
C ARG A 684 16.76 14.13 -11.50
N ALA A 685 16.76 15.45 -11.36
CA ALA A 685 17.70 16.29 -12.09
C ALA A 685 19.13 15.88 -11.71
N LYS A 686 19.96 15.59 -12.72
CA LYS A 686 21.37 15.21 -12.56
C LYS A 686 22.30 16.41 -12.77
N LEU A 687 21.83 17.42 -13.50
CA LEU A 687 22.54 18.68 -13.76
C LEU A 687 21.62 19.88 -13.68
N GLY A 688 22.22 21.07 -13.59
CA GLY A 688 21.53 22.33 -13.80
C GLY A 688 22.48 23.40 -14.30
N MET A 689 21.96 24.53 -14.76
CA MET A 689 22.77 25.69 -15.13
C MET A 689 21.97 26.98 -15.02
N VAL A 690 22.68 28.12 -14.91
CA VAL A 690 22.10 29.46 -15.00
C VAL A 690 22.27 29.98 -16.42
N LEU A 691 21.16 30.39 -17.03
CA LEU A 691 21.13 31.05 -18.34
C LEU A 691 21.54 32.52 -18.16
N ALA A 692 22.52 32.97 -18.94
CA ALA A 692 23.09 34.32 -18.81
C ALA A 692 22.15 35.43 -19.32
N GLN A 693 21.14 35.08 -20.11
CA GLN A 693 20.22 36.02 -20.74
C GLN A 693 18.78 35.51 -20.62
N PRO A 694 17.78 36.38 -20.44
CA PRO A 694 16.37 36.00 -20.48
C PRO A 694 15.94 35.72 -21.93
N GLY A 695 15.08 34.72 -22.12
CA GLY A 695 14.54 34.38 -23.43
C GLY A 695 13.73 33.08 -23.45
N GLU A 696 13.35 32.67 -24.65
CA GLU A 696 12.84 31.32 -24.93
C GLU A 696 14.02 30.36 -25.03
N ALA A 697 13.99 29.28 -24.26
CA ALA A 697 15.03 28.26 -24.30
C ALA A 697 14.72 27.24 -25.40
N ILE A 698 15.74 26.89 -26.16
CA ILE A 698 15.75 25.83 -27.18
C ILE A 698 16.91 24.88 -26.90
N ALA A 699 16.97 23.75 -27.59
CA ALA A 699 18.05 22.77 -27.44
C ALA A 699 18.33 22.10 -28.77
N GLY A 700 19.60 21.83 -29.04
CA GLY A 700 20.07 21.12 -30.23
C GLY A 700 21.58 20.88 -30.19
N ASP A 701 22.05 20.03 -31.08
CA ASP A 701 23.46 19.75 -31.34
C ASP A 701 24.03 20.75 -32.37
N TRP A 702 24.53 21.89 -31.89
CA TRP A 702 24.96 22.99 -32.77
C TRP A 702 26.31 22.76 -33.46
N ASP A 703 27.15 21.85 -32.94
CA ASP A 703 28.49 21.60 -33.45
C ASP A 703 28.70 20.21 -34.04
N GLY A 704 27.71 19.32 -33.91
CA GLY A 704 27.61 18.01 -34.55
C GLY A 704 28.37 16.93 -33.80
N ASP A 705 28.51 17.07 -32.48
CA ASP A 705 29.22 16.11 -31.64
C ASP A 705 28.31 15.00 -31.06
N GLY A 706 27.00 15.07 -31.34
CA GLY A 706 25.97 14.16 -30.86
C GLY A 706 25.42 14.51 -29.47
N ILE A 707 25.80 15.65 -28.87
CA ILE A 707 25.34 16.10 -27.56
C ILE A 707 24.54 17.40 -27.71
N ALA A 708 23.26 17.34 -27.35
CA ALA A 708 22.39 18.50 -27.36
C ALA A 708 22.81 19.52 -26.28
N THR A 709 22.83 20.79 -26.65
CA THR A 709 23.14 21.91 -25.75
C THR A 709 22.09 23.02 -25.84
N LEU A 710 21.92 23.79 -24.76
CA LEU A 710 20.90 24.83 -24.72
C LEU A 710 21.21 26.01 -25.67
N GLY A 711 20.16 26.62 -26.19
CA GLY A 711 20.16 27.93 -26.84
C GLY A 711 19.12 28.85 -26.21
N VAL A 712 19.29 30.16 -26.35
CA VAL A 712 18.33 31.17 -25.87
C VAL A 712 17.98 32.11 -27.02
N ARG A 713 16.69 32.22 -27.32
CA ARG A 713 16.14 33.17 -28.28
C ARG A 713 15.65 34.44 -27.58
N ASN A 714 16.05 35.58 -28.11
CA ASN A 714 15.54 36.89 -27.76
C ASN A 714 15.22 37.70 -29.03
N GLY A 715 13.94 37.73 -29.41
CA GLY A 715 13.52 38.23 -30.71
C GLY A 715 14.12 37.38 -31.84
N ALA A 716 14.75 38.02 -32.82
CA ALA A 716 15.41 37.37 -33.95
C ALA A 716 16.84 36.89 -33.64
N ALA A 717 17.38 37.20 -32.45
CA ALA A 717 18.72 36.81 -32.05
C ALA A 717 18.71 35.52 -31.21
N PHE A 718 19.64 34.62 -31.51
CA PHE A 718 19.80 33.33 -30.84
C PHE A 718 21.21 33.25 -30.27
N THR A 719 21.31 32.99 -28.98
CA THR A 719 22.56 32.71 -28.28
C THR A 719 22.65 31.22 -28.03
N LEU A 720 23.55 30.52 -28.71
CA LEU A 720 23.71 29.06 -28.63
C LEU A 720 24.88 28.75 -27.70
N TYR A 721 24.68 27.88 -26.71
CA TYR A 721 25.73 27.47 -25.79
C TYR A 721 26.47 26.27 -26.38
N GLY A 722 27.80 26.26 -26.32
CA GLY A 722 28.57 25.09 -26.73
C GLY A 722 28.65 23.99 -25.67
N VAL A 723 28.16 24.23 -24.45
CA VAL A 723 28.15 23.25 -23.34
C VAL A 723 27.01 23.55 -22.36
N ASN A 724 26.42 22.51 -21.74
CA ASN A 724 25.37 22.63 -20.72
C ASN A 724 25.91 23.00 -19.33
N ARG A 725 26.56 24.18 -19.22
CA ARG A 725 27.17 24.68 -17.99
C ARG A 725 27.06 26.20 -17.86
N SER A 726 26.91 26.69 -16.62
CA SER A 726 26.90 28.14 -16.36
C SER A 726 28.22 28.78 -16.80
N GLY A 727 28.14 29.83 -17.62
CA GLY A 727 29.31 30.54 -18.16
C GLY A 727 30.01 29.81 -19.31
N GLY A 728 29.38 28.79 -19.91
CA GLY A 728 29.86 28.16 -21.15
C GLY A 728 30.05 29.17 -22.29
N ALA A 729 30.94 28.84 -23.23
CA ALA A 729 31.13 29.64 -24.43
C ALA A 729 29.82 29.69 -25.23
N THR A 730 29.52 30.86 -25.82
CA THR A 730 28.32 31.04 -26.62
C THR A 730 28.66 31.60 -28.00
N SER A 731 27.89 31.20 -28.99
CA SER A 731 27.82 31.85 -30.29
C SER A 731 26.52 32.64 -30.40
N THR A 732 26.43 33.60 -31.32
CA THR A 732 25.19 34.34 -31.55
C THR A 732 24.92 34.48 -33.04
N VAL A 733 23.68 34.22 -33.43
CA VAL A 733 23.21 34.32 -34.79
C VAL A 733 21.86 35.03 -34.84
N THR A 734 21.62 35.83 -35.87
CA THR A 734 20.30 36.41 -36.14
C THR A 734 19.62 35.66 -37.28
N PHE A 735 18.38 35.26 -37.06
CA PHE A 735 17.50 34.70 -38.07
C PHE A 735 16.43 35.73 -38.43
N GLU A 736 16.59 36.38 -39.59
CA GLU A 736 15.66 37.43 -40.03
C GLU A 736 14.22 36.89 -40.17
N GLY A 737 13.26 37.62 -39.59
CA GLY A 737 11.84 37.24 -39.58
C GLY A 737 11.45 36.28 -38.45
N ALA A 738 12.43 35.77 -37.67
CA ALA A 738 12.22 34.95 -36.50
C ALA A 738 12.09 35.76 -35.21
N ASP A 739 11.65 37.02 -35.27
CA ASP A 739 11.29 37.84 -34.10
C ASP A 739 9.95 37.43 -33.46
N SER A 740 9.16 36.62 -34.17
CA SER A 740 7.88 36.07 -33.75
C SER A 740 7.63 34.72 -34.43
N GLY A 741 6.70 33.92 -33.92
CA GLY A 741 6.48 32.52 -34.37
C GLY A 741 7.25 31.51 -33.50
N GLU A 742 7.02 30.23 -33.74
CA GLU A 742 7.64 29.12 -33.00
C GLU A 742 9.01 28.81 -33.59
N ILE A 743 9.99 28.49 -32.73
CA ILE A 743 11.28 27.99 -33.17
C ILE A 743 11.42 26.53 -32.79
N LEU A 744 11.77 25.76 -33.79
CA LEU A 744 11.98 24.33 -33.75
C LEU A 744 13.44 24.08 -34.12
N VAL A 745 13.96 22.93 -33.70
CA VAL A 745 15.37 22.57 -33.85
C VAL A 745 15.45 21.16 -34.41
N GLY A 746 16.38 20.95 -35.34
CA GLY A 746 16.66 19.65 -35.95
C GLY A 746 17.54 19.80 -37.19
N ASP A 747 18.38 18.81 -37.48
CA ASP A 747 19.24 18.74 -38.68
C ASP A 747 18.44 18.55 -39.97
N VAL A 748 18.04 19.65 -40.63
CA VAL A 748 17.18 19.56 -41.82
C VAL A 748 17.96 19.41 -43.13
N ASP A 749 19.25 19.77 -43.16
CA ASP A 749 20.09 19.60 -44.34
C ASP A 749 20.94 18.32 -44.33
N GLY A 750 20.98 17.61 -43.21
CA GLY A 750 21.61 16.31 -43.01
C GLY A 750 23.13 16.40 -42.90
N ASP A 751 23.66 17.52 -42.38
CA ASP A 751 25.11 17.73 -42.20
C ASP A 751 25.63 17.24 -40.83
N GLY A 752 24.71 16.75 -39.99
CA GLY A 752 24.96 16.26 -38.63
C GLY A 752 24.84 17.35 -37.56
N LYS A 753 24.41 18.57 -37.90
CA LYS A 753 24.18 19.67 -36.94
C LYS A 753 22.74 20.12 -36.97
N ASP A 754 22.26 20.54 -35.81
CA ASP A 754 20.90 21.03 -35.68
C ASP A 754 20.73 22.46 -36.21
N ASP A 755 19.69 22.63 -37.02
CA ASP A 755 19.32 23.89 -37.64
C ASP A 755 18.22 24.62 -36.87
N LEU A 756 18.06 25.92 -37.15
CA LEU A 756 16.93 26.69 -36.64
C LEU A 756 15.79 26.71 -37.67
N VAL A 757 14.61 26.22 -37.28
CA VAL A 757 13.42 26.20 -38.12
C VAL A 757 12.34 27.08 -37.53
N LEU A 758 11.99 28.14 -38.26
CA LEU A 758 10.89 29.04 -37.95
C LEU A 758 9.58 28.46 -38.46
N HIS A 759 8.61 28.28 -37.56
CA HIS A 759 7.23 28.00 -37.89
C HIS A 759 6.34 29.21 -37.58
N LYS A 760 5.67 29.75 -38.60
CA LYS A 760 4.77 30.90 -38.47
C LYS A 760 3.52 30.72 -39.34
N GLY A 761 2.44 30.28 -38.70
CA GLY A 761 1.18 30.01 -39.36
C GLY A 761 1.27 28.75 -40.23
N HIS A 762 1.43 28.92 -41.55
CA HIS A 762 1.70 27.80 -42.47
C HIS A 762 3.12 27.84 -43.02
N LEU A 763 3.91 28.88 -42.69
CA LEU A 763 5.27 29.02 -43.19
C LEU A 763 6.24 28.23 -42.31
N PHE A 764 7.02 27.36 -42.94
CA PHE A 764 8.26 26.83 -42.40
C PHE A 764 9.43 27.51 -43.12
N ALA A 765 10.41 28.00 -42.38
CA ALA A 765 11.63 28.58 -42.92
C ALA A 765 12.82 28.07 -42.12
N ALA A 766 13.78 27.40 -42.76
CA ALA A 766 14.94 26.83 -42.09
C ALA A 766 16.19 27.64 -42.39
N LYS A 767 16.94 27.93 -41.33
CA LYS A 767 18.25 28.54 -41.36
C LYS A 767 19.28 27.50 -40.96
N THR A 768 20.00 27.00 -41.97
CA THR A 768 20.93 25.89 -41.76
C THR A 768 22.39 26.33 -41.56
N ASP A 769 22.75 27.50 -42.10
CA ASP A 769 24.03 28.15 -41.74
C ASP A 769 23.85 29.03 -40.50
N LEU A 770 24.17 28.48 -39.33
CA LEU A 770 24.17 29.18 -38.04
C LEU A 770 25.45 29.98 -37.77
N THR A 771 26.43 29.96 -38.68
CA THR A 771 27.68 30.75 -38.56
C THR A 771 27.54 32.18 -39.08
N ARG A 772 26.48 32.48 -39.85
CA ARG A 772 26.22 33.79 -40.44
C ARG A 772 24.80 34.26 -40.13
N SER A 773 24.63 35.53 -39.81
CA SER A 773 23.28 36.12 -39.67
C SER A 773 22.62 36.35 -41.03
N GLY A 774 21.30 36.28 -41.10
CA GLY A 774 20.55 36.55 -42.34
C GLY A 774 19.21 35.81 -42.41
N PRO A 775 18.57 35.77 -43.60
CA PRO A 775 17.31 35.08 -43.82
C PRO A 775 17.47 33.56 -43.85
N ALA A 776 16.34 32.85 -43.96
CA ALA A 776 16.29 31.41 -44.17
C ALA A 776 16.94 31.01 -45.51
N GLY A 777 17.57 29.84 -45.54
CA GLY A 777 18.09 29.22 -46.76
C GLY A 777 17.01 28.52 -47.57
N VAL A 778 15.98 28.00 -46.90
CA VAL A 778 14.82 27.36 -47.51
C VAL A 778 13.55 27.78 -46.79
N SER A 779 12.47 27.98 -47.54
CA SER A 779 11.15 28.28 -46.99
C SER A 779 10.05 27.66 -47.82
N PHE A 780 9.02 27.13 -47.17
CA PHE A 780 7.88 26.49 -47.80
C PHE A 780 6.64 26.56 -46.91
N ALA A 781 5.48 26.24 -47.48
CA ALA A 781 4.22 26.22 -46.76
C ALA A 781 3.82 24.78 -46.37
N TYR A 782 3.58 24.50 -45.09
CA TYR A 782 3.07 23.23 -44.60
C TYR A 782 2.15 23.45 -43.37
N GLY A 783 1.04 22.73 -43.31
CA GLY A 783 0.04 22.91 -42.23
C GLY A 783 -0.94 24.07 -42.45
N ARG A 784 -1.55 24.53 -41.36
CA ARG A 784 -2.56 25.60 -41.31
C ARG A 784 -2.19 26.65 -40.27
N GLU A 785 -2.75 27.84 -40.43
CA GLU A 785 -2.42 29.04 -39.65
C GLU A 785 -2.51 28.92 -38.11
N GLY A 786 -3.26 27.94 -37.58
CA GLY A 786 -3.39 27.68 -36.14
C GLY A 786 -2.75 26.39 -35.65
N ASP A 787 -1.92 25.74 -36.47
CA ASP A 787 -1.19 24.56 -36.05
C ASP A 787 0.04 24.93 -35.20
N VAL A 788 0.50 24.00 -34.37
CA VAL A 788 1.79 24.07 -33.66
C VAL A 788 2.82 23.32 -34.50
N GLY A 789 3.98 23.90 -34.74
CA GLY A 789 5.03 23.31 -35.56
C GLY A 789 5.80 22.22 -34.82
N LEU A 790 6.32 21.25 -35.59
CA LEU A 790 7.17 20.15 -35.14
C LEU A 790 8.31 19.98 -36.17
N VAL A 791 9.48 19.54 -35.73
CA VAL A 791 10.61 19.16 -36.59
C VAL A 791 11.27 17.94 -35.94
N GLY A 792 11.63 16.95 -36.74
CA GLY A 792 12.29 15.72 -36.31
C GLY A 792 12.49 14.73 -37.46
N ASP A 793 13.37 13.75 -37.27
CA ASP A 793 13.63 12.64 -38.19
C ASP A 793 12.59 11.51 -37.99
N TRP A 794 11.43 11.67 -38.65
CA TRP A 794 10.30 10.75 -38.45
C TRP A 794 10.50 9.35 -39.03
N ASP A 795 11.36 9.20 -40.04
CA ASP A 795 11.58 7.95 -40.78
C ASP A 795 12.96 7.32 -40.62
N GLY A 796 13.85 7.97 -39.86
CA GLY A 796 15.14 7.48 -39.43
C GLY A 796 16.18 7.53 -40.54
N ASP A 797 16.08 8.52 -41.44
CA ASP A 797 17.01 8.69 -42.57
C ASP A 797 18.20 9.60 -42.24
N GLY A 798 18.22 10.16 -41.03
CA GLY A 798 19.21 11.11 -40.53
C GLY A 798 18.90 12.56 -40.85
N LYS A 799 17.70 12.89 -41.36
CA LYS A 799 17.29 14.28 -41.65
C LYS A 799 15.98 14.64 -40.96
N ALA A 800 16.01 15.73 -40.22
CA ALA A 800 14.81 16.30 -39.64
C ALA A 800 13.92 16.93 -40.73
N THR A 801 12.61 16.69 -40.61
CA THR A 801 11.63 17.13 -41.59
C THR A 801 10.39 17.72 -40.90
N PRO A 802 9.60 18.57 -41.58
CA PRO A 802 8.54 19.33 -40.93
C PRO A 802 7.35 18.45 -40.50
N GLY A 803 6.78 18.79 -39.36
CA GLY A 803 5.52 18.27 -38.87
C GLY A 803 4.65 19.37 -38.30
N VAL A 804 3.35 19.13 -38.17
CA VAL A 804 2.46 20.06 -37.46
C VAL A 804 1.51 19.31 -36.54
N ARG A 805 1.15 19.95 -35.43
CA ARG A 805 0.14 19.51 -34.48
C ARG A 805 -1.08 20.41 -34.53
N ARG A 806 -2.24 19.84 -34.83
CA ARG A 806 -3.54 20.50 -34.84
C ARG A 806 -4.43 19.95 -33.75
N GLY A 807 -4.52 20.66 -32.63
CA GLY A 807 -5.16 20.15 -31.43
C GLY A 807 -4.43 18.90 -30.94
N ASN A 808 -5.03 17.72 -31.10
CA ASN A 808 -4.33 16.46 -30.86
C ASN A 808 -3.89 15.68 -32.11
N GLY A 809 -4.21 16.19 -33.31
CA GLY A 809 -3.71 15.64 -34.56
C GLY A 809 -2.24 15.98 -34.77
N VAL A 810 -1.46 15.03 -35.26
CA VAL A 810 -0.05 15.14 -35.63
C VAL A 810 0.04 14.81 -37.11
N TYR A 811 0.72 15.64 -37.90
CA TYR A 811 0.83 15.54 -39.35
C TYR A 811 2.30 15.76 -39.73
N LEU A 812 3.02 14.67 -39.94
CA LEU A 812 4.44 14.64 -40.25
C LEU A 812 4.66 14.45 -41.74
N ARG A 813 5.75 15.00 -42.23
CA ARG A 813 6.15 14.91 -43.62
C ARG A 813 7.62 14.50 -43.64
N ASN A 814 7.97 13.56 -44.50
CA ASN A 814 9.33 13.02 -44.63
C ASN A 814 10.14 13.75 -45.72
N ALA A 815 9.72 14.96 -46.07
CA ALA A 815 10.37 15.79 -47.07
C ALA A 815 10.37 17.23 -46.62
N LEU A 816 11.52 17.90 -46.78
CA LEU A 816 11.70 19.31 -46.46
C LEU A 816 10.98 20.22 -47.48
N GLY A 817 9.66 20.30 -47.38
CA GLY A 817 8.81 21.00 -48.32
C GLY A 817 7.34 21.02 -47.92
N GLY A 818 6.51 21.64 -48.75
CA GLY A 818 5.06 21.67 -48.55
C GLY A 818 4.31 20.52 -49.22
N GLY A 819 3.06 20.29 -48.83
CA GLY A 819 2.17 19.28 -49.42
C GLY A 819 1.41 18.48 -48.36
N GLU A 820 0.86 17.33 -48.75
CA GLU A 820 0.17 16.44 -47.82
C GLU A 820 1.14 15.79 -46.82
N ALA A 821 0.61 15.40 -45.66
CA ALA A 821 1.37 14.68 -44.64
C ALA A 821 1.61 13.24 -45.08
N ASP A 822 2.84 12.76 -44.90
CA ASP A 822 3.20 11.35 -45.12
C ASP A 822 2.73 10.47 -43.96
N VAL A 823 2.75 11.03 -42.74
CA VAL A 823 2.28 10.36 -41.53
C VAL A 823 1.30 11.26 -40.80
N ALA A 824 0.07 10.81 -40.61
CA ALA A 824 -0.94 11.57 -39.86
C ALA A 824 -1.57 10.70 -38.77
N TYR A 825 -1.55 11.17 -37.53
CA TYR A 825 -2.11 10.46 -36.40
C TYR A 825 -2.65 11.42 -35.33
N ARG A 826 -3.12 10.89 -34.20
CA ARG A 826 -3.53 11.69 -33.04
C ARG A 826 -2.86 11.17 -31.79
N TYR A 827 -2.18 12.03 -31.05
CA TYR A 827 -1.49 11.65 -29.82
C TYR A 827 -1.71 12.73 -28.76
N GLY A 828 -1.94 12.35 -27.50
CA GLY A 828 -2.24 13.28 -26.42
C GLY A 828 -3.63 13.96 -26.49
N ARG A 829 -3.81 14.98 -25.66
CA ARG A 829 -4.99 15.86 -25.59
C ARG A 829 -4.71 17.18 -26.29
N THR A 830 -5.77 17.88 -26.66
CA THR A 830 -5.74 19.18 -27.36
C THR A 830 -4.96 20.26 -26.59
N GLY A 831 -4.95 20.21 -25.26
CA GLY A 831 -4.22 21.16 -24.42
C GLY A 831 -2.85 20.68 -23.93
N ASP A 832 -2.38 19.51 -24.39
CA ASP A 832 -1.04 19.05 -24.05
C ASP A 832 -0.01 19.73 -24.97
N VAL A 833 1.16 20.06 -24.44
CA VAL A 833 2.27 20.69 -25.18
C VAL A 833 3.10 19.59 -25.85
N PRO A 834 3.33 19.62 -27.18
CA PRO A 834 4.14 18.61 -27.84
C PRO A 834 5.63 18.79 -27.52
N LEU A 835 6.35 17.68 -27.46
CA LEU A 835 7.81 17.61 -27.48
C LEU A 835 8.23 16.57 -28.52
N VAL A 836 9.32 16.84 -29.23
CA VAL A 836 9.89 15.91 -30.21
C VAL A 836 11.21 15.38 -29.66
N GLY A 837 11.47 14.10 -29.89
CA GLY A 837 12.76 13.48 -29.63
C GLY A 837 12.77 11.98 -29.87
N ASP A 838 13.96 11.38 -29.86
CA ASP A 838 14.25 9.95 -29.91
C ASP A 838 14.38 9.40 -28.48
N TRP A 839 13.26 9.02 -27.86
CA TRP A 839 13.26 8.65 -26.44
C TRP A 839 13.79 7.23 -26.16
N ASP A 840 13.99 6.39 -27.18
CA ASP A 840 14.49 5.01 -27.03
C ASP A 840 15.83 4.72 -27.73
N GLY A 841 16.33 5.67 -28.52
CA GLY A 841 17.63 5.66 -29.16
C GLY A 841 17.68 4.81 -30.42
N ASP A 842 16.56 4.70 -31.13
CA ASP A 842 16.45 3.93 -32.37
C ASP A 842 16.80 4.75 -33.62
N GLY A 843 17.07 6.06 -33.46
CA GLY A 843 17.38 7.02 -34.49
C GLY A 843 16.15 7.66 -35.13
N ARG A 844 14.94 7.50 -34.56
CA ARG A 844 13.71 8.13 -35.06
C ARG A 844 13.10 9.05 -34.02
N ASP A 845 12.80 10.26 -34.46
CA ASP A 845 12.07 11.21 -33.64
C ASP A 845 10.58 10.88 -33.57
N THR A 846 10.02 11.15 -32.40
CA THR A 846 8.63 10.87 -32.09
C THR A 846 8.00 11.98 -31.25
N VAL A 847 6.70 12.18 -31.44
CA VAL A 847 5.97 13.31 -30.82
C VAL A 847 5.39 12.88 -29.48
N SER A 848 6.08 13.26 -28.41
CA SER A 848 5.64 13.15 -27.02
C SER A 848 4.79 14.34 -26.60
N VAL A 849 4.10 14.25 -25.46
CA VAL A 849 3.30 15.38 -24.95
C VAL A 849 3.46 15.59 -23.46
N ARG A 850 3.41 16.85 -23.04
CA ARG A 850 3.46 17.24 -21.63
C ARG A 850 2.10 17.71 -21.13
N ARG A 851 1.73 17.25 -19.94
CA ARG A 851 0.55 17.71 -19.19
C ARG A 851 0.92 18.00 -17.75
N GLY A 852 0.87 19.27 -17.37
CA GLY A 852 1.36 19.70 -16.06
C GLY A 852 2.85 19.40 -15.92
N HIS A 853 3.23 18.62 -14.91
CA HIS A 853 4.61 18.20 -14.70
C HIS A 853 4.91 16.76 -15.18
N ILE A 854 3.99 16.14 -15.93
CA ILE A 854 4.15 14.78 -16.44
C ILE A 854 4.41 14.83 -17.94
N LEU A 855 5.51 14.20 -18.38
CA LEU A 855 5.74 13.91 -19.78
C LEU A 855 5.17 12.53 -20.11
N PHE A 856 4.43 12.47 -21.21
CA PHE A 856 3.89 11.26 -21.81
C PHE A 856 4.68 11.01 -23.08
N ALA A 857 5.61 10.07 -23.02
CA ALA A 857 6.50 9.73 -24.11
C ALA A 857 6.00 8.54 -24.93
N THR A 858 6.22 8.56 -26.24
CA THR A 858 5.90 7.45 -27.15
C THR A 858 7.02 7.29 -28.16
N ASN A 859 7.47 6.08 -28.45
CA ASN A 859 8.48 5.81 -29.48
C ASN A 859 7.84 5.38 -30.80
N ALA A 860 6.73 6.02 -31.16
CA ALA A 860 6.03 5.69 -32.39
C ALA A 860 5.36 6.92 -33.02
N THR A 861 5.51 7.05 -34.33
CA THR A 861 4.81 8.06 -35.15
C THR A 861 3.36 7.62 -35.44
N LYS A 862 2.66 7.19 -34.39
CA LYS A 862 1.26 6.79 -34.43
C LYS A 862 0.56 7.20 -33.14
N GLY A 863 -0.75 7.32 -33.23
CA GLY A 863 -1.57 7.59 -32.05
C GLY A 863 -1.57 6.41 -31.09
N GLY A 864 -1.72 6.68 -29.80
CA GLY A 864 -1.70 5.65 -28.77
C GLY A 864 -1.58 6.22 -27.37
N PRO A 865 -1.66 5.37 -26.33
CA PRO A 865 -1.19 5.75 -25.00
C PRO A 865 0.30 6.05 -25.05
N ALA A 866 0.78 6.81 -24.07
CA ALA A 866 2.22 6.93 -23.85
C ALA A 866 2.82 5.57 -23.50
N GLU A 867 3.98 5.25 -24.06
CA GLU A 867 4.75 4.06 -23.71
C GLU A 867 5.43 4.23 -22.36
N THR A 868 5.85 5.46 -22.06
CA THR A 868 6.40 5.84 -20.76
C THR A 868 5.74 7.14 -20.29
N ALA A 869 5.49 7.26 -18.99
CA ALA A 869 5.12 8.52 -18.39
C ALA A 869 5.95 8.76 -17.13
N PHE A 870 6.52 9.95 -17.01
CA PHE A 870 7.38 10.30 -15.88
C PHE A 870 7.11 11.73 -15.44
N SER A 871 7.26 11.95 -14.14
CA SER A 871 7.05 13.25 -13.50
C SER A 871 8.38 13.99 -13.41
N PHE A 872 8.47 15.17 -14.02
CA PHE A 872 9.67 15.99 -13.97
C PHE A 872 9.37 17.49 -14.04
N GLY A 873 10.09 18.26 -13.22
CA GLY A 873 9.90 19.71 -13.07
C GLY A 873 8.60 20.10 -12.36
N ARG A 874 8.33 21.40 -12.31
CA ARG A 874 7.05 21.98 -11.85
C ARG A 874 6.13 22.19 -13.04
N ALA A 875 4.82 22.21 -12.81
CA ALA A 875 3.85 22.49 -13.87
C ALA A 875 4.08 23.85 -14.58
N SER A 876 4.70 24.81 -13.90
CA SER A 876 5.07 26.13 -14.44
C SER A 876 6.36 26.17 -15.23
N ASP A 877 7.21 25.14 -15.13
CA ASP A 877 8.48 25.10 -15.85
C ASP A 877 8.21 24.88 -17.36
N SER A 878 9.03 25.47 -18.23
CA SER A 878 9.07 25.11 -19.67
C SER A 878 9.98 23.91 -19.85
N ILE A 879 9.75 23.04 -20.83
CA ILE A 879 10.58 21.85 -21.05
C ILE A 879 11.14 21.86 -22.46
N VAL A 880 12.42 21.51 -22.59
CA VAL A 880 13.10 21.21 -23.85
C VAL A 880 13.59 19.77 -23.84
N ALA A 881 13.71 19.17 -25.02
CA ALA A 881 14.20 17.81 -25.23
C ALA A 881 15.60 17.83 -25.87
N GLY A 882 16.36 16.77 -25.67
CA GLY A 882 17.66 16.57 -26.30
C GLY A 882 18.46 15.47 -25.61
N ASP A 883 19.45 14.92 -26.32
CA ASP A 883 20.42 13.99 -25.81
C ASP A 883 21.51 14.75 -25.06
N TRP A 884 21.33 14.87 -23.74
CA TRP A 884 22.26 15.62 -22.91
C TRP A 884 23.58 14.90 -22.66
N ASN A 885 23.67 13.59 -22.94
CA ASN A 885 24.75 12.73 -22.46
C ASN A 885 25.50 11.93 -23.56
N GLY A 886 25.00 11.98 -24.80
CA GLY A 886 25.55 11.29 -25.97
C GLY A 886 25.19 9.81 -26.09
N ASP A 887 24.17 9.32 -25.36
CA ASP A 887 23.73 7.91 -25.39
C ASP A 887 22.73 7.59 -26.52
N ARG A 888 22.45 8.60 -27.37
CA ARG A 888 21.50 8.67 -28.47
C ARG A 888 20.04 8.63 -28.03
N ARG A 889 19.75 8.77 -26.73
CA ARG A 889 18.36 8.91 -26.25
C ARG A 889 18.11 10.32 -25.76
N ASP A 890 17.04 10.88 -26.27
CA ASP A 890 16.56 12.14 -25.76
C ASP A 890 15.95 11.99 -24.37
N ALA A 891 16.24 12.99 -23.55
CA ALA A 891 15.59 13.19 -22.28
C ALA A 891 15.10 14.64 -22.19
N VAL A 892 14.94 15.19 -20.98
CA VAL A 892 14.35 16.53 -20.83
C VAL A 892 15.13 17.43 -19.89
N ALA A 893 15.07 18.73 -20.17
CA ALA A 893 15.49 19.78 -19.26
C ALA A 893 14.32 20.68 -18.88
N ALA A 894 14.17 20.97 -17.58
CA ALA A 894 13.17 21.89 -17.06
C ALA A 894 13.76 23.29 -16.92
N ILE A 895 13.16 24.25 -17.61
CA ILE A 895 13.52 25.65 -17.63
C ILE A 895 12.60 26.43 -16.69
N ARG A 896 13.17 26.96 -15.63
CA ARG A 896 12.51 27.73 -14.59
C ARG A 896 12.88 29.20 -14.72
N ARG A 897 11.84 30.05 -14.74
CA ARG A 897 11.94 31.50 -14.75
C ARG A 897 11.73 32.09 -13.37
#